data_AF-A0A0K1R9N7-F1
#
_entry.id   AF-A0A0K1R9N7-F1
#
_cell.length_a   1.000
_cell.length_b   1.000
_cell.length_c   1.000
_cell.angle_alpha   90.00
_cell.angle_beta   90.00
_cell.angle_gamma   90.00
#
_symmetry.space_group_name_H-M   'P 1'
#
loop_
_entity.id
_entity.type
_entity.pdbx_description
1 polymer ?
#
loop_
_entity_poly.entity_id
_entity_poly.type
_entity_poly.pdbx_seq_one_letter_code
_entity_poly.pdbx_strand_id
1 'polypeptide(L)'
;MQLHSSNGIGHDFYVPEDFKAPILPEWRLAFFSIIMPIPRAAGLAEYGEPFDFATAEGWRYGRDKGVRTVENPQWDPELGVFRKPEPRYGYYGDPIIEGGRPFYNDARTRFVDPMDKATGAASVDVDVELASNWSHSERKEVMWHEDAIKLAEQRAEQRITPEKVRKVAIADAGWDPAISAHHFVFEPVRNETFYELVNYDEQRPWEDQIRGERNSHGTATLRLLSAEVMQFHDLNLTDVAPDEPQPAHVVSDFLILNVAAENISNATLGFLSATLHTPRNSSQFYEHDDFYEESPPQLYALTKFTNLAVARIDAALGRDRSMRIGSGGSLVPTTAPVGLREETFTLPAPQRVAFAIPNPARPNSVNKTLGEGNNGSVPDDIEAPLVLRDDTESTWAWHEQWAWQILTGADSYPESVPAQTPAALRRFLAAKLSSWTVFTSDNGVGMVRTKSASREGMRYWSMAGSRFVDLVMLQMRAQAGEAHLRKSLKVVGEKSAAKSGTAEKDMHHRELRADLERLEKLQLDHIEIRDKLWFRSVPGRDIDTRVLKGLQEATNFDQLRDDFDSKVKSRQNVIRTQFEQLSGAIADEESKRAEAMNLVLGFVAAAIGAPDWADAAGWTGPWGNLGMAAIIFVLMFAVVWVVQRLFAWKRGGSAR
;
A
#
# COMPACT_ATOMS: atom_id res chain seq x y z
N MET A 1 -4.18 -21.17 21.21
CA MET A 1 -3.45 -21.67 20.01
C MET A 1 -1.96 -21.40 20.22
N GLN A 2 -1.08 -22.33 19.83
CA GLN A 2 0.36 -22.25 20.10
C GLN A 2 1.11 -21.84 18.84
N LEU A 3 1.93 -20.79 18.94
CA LEU A 3 2.81 -20.30 17.89
C LEU A 3 4.15 -21.06 17.90
N HIS A 4 4.78 -21.10 16.74
CA HIS A 4 6.05 -21.75 16.51
C HIS A 4 7.12 -20.68 16.17
N SER A 5 7.85 -20.19 17.18
CA SER A 5 8.92 -19.20 16.98
C SER A 5 10.27 -19.85 16.67
N SER A 6 11.01 -19.29 15.72
CA SER A 6 12.36 -19.74 15.31
C SER A 6 13.34 -18.56 15.23
N ASN A 7 14.63 -18.79 15.52
CA ASN A 7 15.66 -17.74 15.52
C ASN A 7 16.33 -17.56 14.15
N GLY A 8 15.96 -18.40 13.17
CA GLY A 8 16.57 -18.46 11.85
C GLY A 8 15.58 -18.25 10.70
N ILE A 9 14.86 -17.13 10.68
CA ILE A 9 13.73 -16.93 9.77
C ILE A 9 14.11 -16.21 8.47
N GLY A 10 13.47 -16.59 7.36
CA GLY A 10 13.66 -16.02 6.01
C GLY A 10 14.29 -17.00 5.02
N HIS A 11 14.44 -16.58 3.76
CA HIS A 11 14.92 -17.41 2.65
C HIS A 11 16.44 -17.44 2.54
N ASP A 12 17.00 -18.61 2.28
CA ASP A 12 18.42 -18.78 1.99
C ASP A 12 18.68 -19.13 0.54
N PHE A 13 19.62 -18.42 -0.07
CA PHE A 13 20.09 -18.64 -1.42
C PHE A 13 21.54 -19.12 -1.37
N TYR A 14 21.69 -20.41 -1.08
CA TYR A 14 22.97 -21.11 -1.11
C TYR A 14 23.36 -21.48 -2.53
N VAL A 15 24.66 -21.58 -2.79
CA VAL A 15 25.18 -22.15 -4.03
C VAL A 15 25.04 -23.68 -3.94
N PRO A 16 24.43 -24.35 -4.94
CA PRO A 16 24.33 -25.81 -4.98
C PRO A 16 25.70 -26.49 -4.91
N GLU A 17 25.78 -27.66 -4.28
CA GLU A 17 27.03 -28.44 -4.12
C GLU A 17 27.68 -28.80 -5.46
N ASP A 18 26.86 -29.07 -6.47
CA ASP A 18 27.25 -29.44 -7.82
C ASP A 18 27.41 -28.25 -8.77
N PHE A 19 27.21 -27.01 -8.28
CA PHE A 19 27.30 -25.80 -9.11
C PHE A 19 28.70 -25.66 -9.70
N LYS A 20 28.78 -25.61 -11.03
CA LYS A 20 30.00 -25.32 -11.80
C LYS A 20 29.64 -24.48 -13.00
N ALA A 21 30.29 -23.34 -13.16
CA ALA A 21 30.09 -22.47 -14.31
C ALA A 21 31.40 -21.79 -14.73
N PRO A 22 31.82 -21.87 -16.01
CA PRO A 22 33.01 -21.15 -16.48
C PRO A 22 32.83 -19.63 -16.43
N ILE A 23 31.59 -19.17 -16.60
CA ILE A 23 31.20 -17.76 -16.60
C ILE A 23 29.99 -17.62 -15.66
N LEU A 24 29.90 -16.50 -14.94
CA LEU A 24 28.69 -16.15 -14.20
C LEU A 24 27.88 -15.11 -14.98
N PRO A 25 26.55 -15.21 -14.98
CA PRO A 25 25.70 -14.15 -15.50
C PRO A 25 25.75 -12.95 -14.54
N GLU A 26 25.27 -11.78 -14.95
CA GLU A 26 25.50 -10.55 -14.19
C GLU A 26 24.82 -10.54 -12.82
N TRP A 27 23.69 -11.22 -12.66
CA TRP A 27 22.87 -11.14 -11.44
C TRP A 27 22.85 -12.44 -10.66
N ARG A 28 23.30 -12.37 -9.39
CA ARG A 28 23.25 -13.47 -8.44
C ARG A 28 21.82 -13.75 -7.98
N LEU A 29 21.10 -12.70 -7.62
CA LEU A 29 19.76 -12.78 -7.04
C LEU A 29 18.94 -11.55 -7.47
N ALA A 30 17.73 -11.79 -7.93
CA ALA A 30 16.68 -10.79 -7.99
C ALA A 30 15.47 -11.27 -7.18
N PHE A 31 14.86 -10.39 -6.40
CA PHE A 31 13.73 -10.71 -5.53
C PHE A 31 12.64 -9.68 -5.75
N PHE A 32 11.39 -10.14 -5.83
CA PHE A 32 10.22 -9.34 -6.12
C PHE A 32 9.11 -9.68 -5.12
N SER A 33 8.70 -8.70 -4.34
CA SER A 33 7.44 -8.73 -3.58
C SER A 33 6.39 -7.96 -4.38
N ILE A 34 5.44 -8.66 -4.99
CA ILE A 34 4.36 -8.06 -5.77
C ILE A 34 3.15 -7.89 -4.86
N ILE A 35 2.67 -6.66 -4.70
CA ILE A 35 1.60 -6.29 -3.75
C ILE A 35 0.35 -5.97 -4.56
N MET A 36 -0.65 -6.84 -4.46
CA MET A 36 -1.91 -6.73 -5.19
C MET A 36 -3.07 -6.50 -4.21
N PRO A 37 -3.83 -5.41 -4.34
CA PRO A 37 -5.08 -5.25 -3.62
C PRO A 37 -6.06 -6.35 -3.98
N ILE A 38 -6.71 -6.94 -2.98
CA ILE A 38 -7.80 -7.89 -3.17
C ILE A 38 -9.08 -7.10 -3.37
N PRO A 39 -9.83 -7.33 -4.47
CA PRO A 39 -11.07 -6.60 -4.71
C PRO A 39 -12.10 -6.99 -3.66
N ARG A 40 -12.80 -6.01 -3.09
CA ARG A 40 -13.82 -6.24 -2.05
C ARG A 40 -14.93 -7.21 -2.46
N ALA A 41 -15.26 -7.28 -3.75
CA ALA A 41 -16.22 -8.24 -4.28
C ALA A 41 -15.78 -9.71 -4.12
N ALA A 42 -14.47 -9.94 -3.95
CA ALA A 42 -13.87 -11.22 -3.55
C ALA A 42 -13.39 -11.19 -2.09
N GLY A 43 -14.00 -10.32 -1.26
CA GLY A 43 -13.59 -10.05 0.11
C GLY A 43 -13.37 -11.33 0.91
N LEU A 44 -12.34 -11.27 1.74
CA LEU A 44 -11.93 -12.39 2.57
C LEU A 44 -12.76 -12.45 3.87
N ALA A 45 -13.34 -11.32 4.26
CA ALA A 45 -14.14 -11.17 5.46
C ALA A 45 -15.45 -11.96 5.41
N GLU A 46 -15.82 -12.60 6.51
CA GLU A 46 -17.16 -13.14 6.74
C GLU A 46 -17.87 -12.24 7.75
N TYR A 47 -19.00 -11.64 7.37
CA TYR A 47 -19.77 -10.71 8.21
C TYR A 47 -18.99 -9.49 8.76
N GLY A 48 -17.87 -9.11 8.14
CA GLY A 48 -17.05 -7.95 8.52
C GLY A 48 -15.82 -8.31 9.37
N GLU A 49 -15.71 -9.54 9.84
CA GLU A 49 -14.55 -10.04 10.59
C GLU A 49 -13.47 -10.59 9.63
N PRO A 50 -12.17 -10.34 9.90
CA PRO A 50 -11.08 -10.94 9.14
C PRO A 50 -11.12 -12.47 9.18
N PHE A 51 -10.70 -13.11 8.09
CA PHE A 51 -10.67 -14.57 8.04
C PHE A 51 -9.34 -15.08 8.58
N ASP A 52 -9.40 -16.02 9.52
CA ASP A 52 -8.19 -16.60 10.08
C ASP A 52 -7.64 -17.71 9.20
N PHE A 53 -6.77 -17.36 8.26
CA PHE A 53 -6.13 -18.32 7.36
C PHE A 53 -5.31 -19.38 8.09
N ALA A 54 -4.79 -19.12 9.29
CA ALA A 54 -4.01 -20.13 10.03
C ALA A 54 -4.84 -21.35 10.46
N THR A 55 -6.17 -21.28 10.36
CA THR A 55 -7.06 -22.43 10.56
C THR A 55 -7.10 -23.37 9.35
N ALA A 56 -6.66 -22.90 8.18
CA ALA A 56 -6.59 -23.67 6.95
C ALA A 56 -5.23 -24.36 6.77
N GLU A 57 -5.22 -25.46 6.02
CA GLU A 57 -4.01 -26.26 5.80
C GLU A 57 -2.90 -25.47 5.07
N GLY A 58 -1.69 -25.52 5.64
CA GLY A 58 -0.47 -24.94 5.07
C GLY A 58 -0.26 -23.44 5.33
N TRP A 59 -1.31 -22.70 5.70
CA TRP A 59 -1.21 -21.30 6.09
C TRP A 59 -0.66 -21.15 7.51
N ARG A 60 0.09 -20.08 7.74
CA ARG A 60 0.72 -19.76 9.02
C ARG A 60 0.50 -18.30 9.37
N TYR A 61 0.48 -18.00 10.66
CA TYR A 61 0.47 -16.62 11.12
C TYR A 61 1.77 -15.89 10.79
N GLY A 62 1.69 -14.56 10.68
CA GLY A 62 2.82 -13.68 10.39
C GLY A 62 3.10 -13.54 8.90
N ARG A 63 4.03 -12.65 8.56
CA ARG A 63 4.52 -12.42 7.19
C ARG A 63 5.75 -13.24 6.85
N ASP A 64 6.05 -13.31 5.56
CA ASP A 64 7.37 -13.73 5.09
C ASP A 64 8.47 -12.81 5.64
N LYS A 65 9.60 -13.38 6.04
CA LYS A 65 10.69 -12.63 6.68
C LYS A 65 11.75 -12.15 5.69
N GLY A 66 11.50 -12.31 4.40
CA GLY A 66 12.36 -11.87 3.31
C GLY A 66 13.64 -12.71 3.21
N VAL A 67 14.69 -12.10 2.64
CA VAL A 67 15.94 -12.80 2.37
C VAL A 67 16.87 -12.80 3.59
N ARG A 68 17.24 -14.00 4.03
CA ARG A 68 18.13 -14.23 5.18
C ARG A 68 19.58 -14.45 4.77
N THR A 69 19.83 -15.15 3.68
CA THR A 69 21.20 -15.49 3.26
C THR A 69 21.35 -15.40 1.76
N VAL A 70 22.45 -14.81 1.31
CA VAL A 70 22.89 -14.87 -0.08
C VAL A 70 24.36 -15.30 -0.09
N GLU A 71 24.63 -16.44 -0.71
CA GLU A 71 25.97 -16.99 -0.90
C GLU A 71 26.44 -16.76 -2.34
N ASN A 72 27.66 -16.27 -2.49
CA ASN A 72 28.31 -16.08 -3.78
C ASN A 72 29.08 -17.34 -4.19
N PRO A 73 29.13 -17.67 -5.50
CA PRO A 73 30.07 -18.67 -6.01
C PRO A 73 31.52 -18.23 -5.82
N GLN A 74 32.42 -19.19 -5.62
CA GLN A 74 33.86 -18.98 -5.50
C GLN A 74 34.57 -19.39 -6.80
N TRP A 75 35.50 -18.56 -7.28
CA TRP A 75 36.37 -18.90 -8.41
C TRP A 75 37.40 -19.98 -8.02
N ASP A 76 37.44 -21.07 -8.77
CA ASP A 76 38.46 -22.11 -8.70
C ASP A 76 39.47 -21.92 -9.86
N PRO A 77 40.70 -21.48 -9.58
CA PRO A 77 41.71 -21.26 -10.61
C PRO A 77 42.26 -22.55 -11.22
N GLU A 78 42.18 -23.68 -10.53
CA GLU A 78 42.68 -24.97 -11.03
C GLU A 78 41.74 -25.58 -12.05
N LEU A 79 40.44 -25.50 -11.78
CA LEU A 79 39.39 -25.99 -12.68
C LEU A 79 38.94 -24.96 -13.72
N GLY A 80 39.27 -23.68 -13.52
CA GLY A 80 38.87 -22.60 -14.42
C GLY A 80 37.36 -22.34 -14.40
N VAL A 81 36.69 -22.58 -13.27
CA VAL A 81 35.24 -22.43 -13.11
C VAL A 81 34.90 -21.79 -11.76
N PHE A 82 33.74 -21.15 -11.69
CA PHE A 82 33.09 -20.85 -10.42
C PHE A 82 32.43 -22.11 -9.87
N ARG A 83 32.53 -22.30 -8.55
CA ARG A 83 31.92 -23.42 -7.83
C ARG A 83 31.38 -22.98 -6.48
N LYS A 84 30.75 -23.91 -5.76
CA LYS A 84 30.41 -23.70 -4.35
C LYS A 84 31.64 -23.33 -3.52
N PRO A 85 31.55 -22.30 -2.65
CA PRO A 85 32.63 -21.96 -1.74
C PRO A 85 32.95 -23.08 -0.75
N GLU A 86 34.23 -23.19 -0.39
CA GLU A 86 34.61 -24.10 0.69
C GLU A 86 34.08 -23.57 2.04
N PRO A 87 33.47 -24.42 2.88
CA PRO A 87 32.99 -24.01 4.19
C PRO A 87 34.15 -23.46 5.02
N ARG A 88 34.01 -22.22 5.50
CA ARG A 88 34.94 -21.59 6.44
C ARG A 88 34.24 -21.30 7.75
N TYR A 89 34.97 -21.33 8.85
CA TYR A 89 34.43 -21.06 10.17
C TYR A 89 35.15 -19.87 10.81
N GLY A 90 34.37 -18.97 11.42
CA GLY A 90 34.88 -17.84 12.16
C GLY A 90 35.45 -18.26 13.53
N TYR A 91 36.06 -17.30 14.22
CA TYR A 91 36.68 -17.48 15.55
C TYR A 91 35.75 -18.07 16.62
N TYR A 92 34.42 -18.02 16.41
CA TYR A 92 33.41 -18.53 17.32
C TYR A 92 32.72 -19.83 16.83
N GLY A 93 33.30 -20.52 15.84
CA GLY A 93 32.73 -21.74 15.26
C GLY A 93 31.48 -21.50 14.41
N ASP A 94 31.17 -20.24 14.09
CA ASP A 94 30.06 -19.90 13.21
C ASP A 94 30.53 -19.97 11.74
N PRO A 95 29.79 -20.62 10.83
CA PRO A 95 30.17 -20.67 9.42
C PRO A 95 30.17 -19.26 8.82
N ILE A 96 31.25 -18.94 8.14
CA ILE A 96 31.40 -17.76 7.31
C ILE A 96 30.71 -18.06 6.00
N ILE A 97 29.67 -17.29 5.71
CA ILE A 97 29.00 -17.32 4.42
C ILE A 97 29.72 -16.31 3.53
N GLU A 98 30.30 -16.81 2.44
CA GLU A 98 30.93 -15.98 1.40
C GLU A 98 29.81 -15.21 0.68
N GLY A 99 29.57 -13.97 1.11
CA GLY A 99 28.37 -13.19 0.81
C GLY A 99 27.87 -12.45 2.04
N GLY A 100 26.64 -12.73 2.51
CA GLY A 100 26.13 -12.16 3.75
C GLY A 100 24.90 -12.85 4.35
N ARG A 101 24.69 -12.61 5.65
CA ARG A 101 23.56 -13.11 6.43
C ARG A 101 23.08 -12.06 7.43
N PRO A 102 22.11 -11.19 7.09
CA PRO A 102 21.55 -10.23 8.04
C PRO A 102 20.78 -10.92 9.16
N PHE A 103 20.69 -10.22 10.28
CA PHE A 103 19.68 -10.50 11.28
C PHE A 103 18.33 -9.97 10.81
N TYR A 104 17.27 -10.72 11.12
CA TYR A 104 15.91 -10.26 10.94
C TYR A 104 15.64 -8.99 11.75
N ASN A 105 14.90 -8.04 11.17
CA ASN A 105 14.61 -6.75 11.79
C ASN A 105 13.16 -6.71 12.23
N ASP A 106 12.85 -7.13 13.45
CA ASP A 106 11.49 -7.19 14.03
C ASP A 106 10.72 -5.86 13.88
N ALA A 107 9.50 -5.94 13.35
CA ALA A 107 8.59 -4.85 13.03
C ALA A 107 8.22 -4.08 14.29
N ARG A 108 8.01 -4.80 15.39
CA ARG A 108 7.66 -4.24 16.72
C ARG A 108 8.76 -3.36 17.29
N THR A 109 10.02 -3.58 16.88
CA THR A 109 11.17 -2.75 17.28
C THR A 109 11.51 -1.67 16.25
N ARG A 110 10.97 -1.81 15.04
CA ARG A 110 11.28 -0.94 13.92
C ARG A 110 10.29 0.20 13.80
N PHE A 111 9.01 -0.11 13.97
CA PHE A 111 7.92 0.83 13.95
C PHE A 111 7.52 1.16 15.39
N VAL A 112 7.36 2.45 15.67
CA VAL A 112 6.97 2.96 16.99
C VAL A 112 5.56 3.49 16.88
N ASP A 113 4.77 3.38 17.96
CA ASP A 113 3.45 4.00 18.05
C ASP A 113 3.47 5.47 17.60
N PRO A 114 2.54 5.90 16.72
CA PRO A 114 1.34 5.18 16.26
C PRO A 114 1.53 4.28 15.03
N MET A 115 2.72 4.27 14.41
CA MET A 115 2.95 3.57 13.13
C MET A 115 3.01 2.04 13.27
N ASP A 116 3.39 1.55 14.45
CA ASP A 116 3.29 0.13 14.82
C ASP A 116 1.87 -0.39 14.57
N LYS A 117 0.87 0.25 15.17
CA LYS A 117 -0.55 -0.08 14.98
C LYS A 117 -1.00 0.02 13.52
N ALA A 118 -0.60 1.08 12.84
CA ALA A 118 -0.97 1.29 11.44
C ALA A 118 -0.45 0.18 10.50
N THR A 119 0.76 -0.31 10.75
CA THR A 119 1.39 -1.37 9.96
C THR A 119 0.99 -2.77 10.42
N GLY A 120 0.37 -2.90 11.59
CA GLY A 120 0.06 -4.18 12.21
C GLY A 120 1.31 -4.93 12.66
N ALA A 121 2.33 -4.24 13.19
CA ALA A 121 3.66 -4.83 13.41
C ALA A 121 3.62 -6.07 14.32
N ALA A 122 2.73 -6.08 15.31
CA ALA A 122 2.51 -7.22 16.18
C ALA A 122 1.94 -8.44 15.44
N SER A 123 1.03 -8.25 14.50
CA SER A 123 0.47 -9.31 13.66
C SER A 123 1.46 -9.78 12.59
N VAL A 124 2.26 -8.88 12.02
CA VAL A 124 3.32 -9.19 11.05
C VAL A 124 4.37 -10.14 11.65
N ASP A 125 4.72 -9.95 12.92
CA ASP A 125 5.73 -10.71 13.66
C ASP A 125 5.17 -11.58 14.79
N VAL A 126 3.90 -11.94 14.69
CA VAL A 126 3.22 -12.79 15.67
C VAL A 126 3.88 -14.16 15.80
N ASP A 127 4.45 -14.69 14.71
CA ASP A 127 5.19 -15.95 14.65
C ASP A 127 6.64 -15.84 15.16
N VAL A 128 7.09 -14.63 15.50
CA VAL A 128 8.43 -14.36 16.02
C VAL A 128 8.32 -14.05 17.52
N GLU A 129 9.09 -14.75 18.34
CA GLU A 129 9.18 -14.44 19.77
C GLU A 129 9.64 -12.99 19.96
N LEU A 130 8.90 -12.21 20.76
CA LEU A 130 9.33 -10.88 21.17
C LEU A 130 10.72 -11.03 21.77
N ALA A 131 11.70 -10.35 21.18
CA ALA A 131 13.08 -10.36 21.67
C ALA A 131 13.20 -9.62 23.01
N SER A 132 12.62 -10.17 24.08
CA SER A 132 13.01 -9.84 25.44
C SER A 132 14.20 -10.73 25.80
N ASN A 133 15.39 -10.15 25.81
CA ASN A 133 16.63 -10.72 26.35
C ASN A 133 17.46 -11.58 25.38
N TRP A 134 18.03 -10.97 24.35
CA TRP A 134 19.35 -11.41 23.88
C TRP A 134 20.44 -10.85 24.80
N SER A 135 20.49 -11.36 26.03
CA SER A 135 21.68 -11.28 26.88
C SER A 135 22.47 -12.58 26.75
N HIS A 136 23.05 -12.85 25.58
CA HIS A 136 24.21 -13.75 25.51
C HIS A 136 25.44 -12.94 25.12
N SER A 137 25.75 -11.99 26.00
CA SER A 137 27.13 -11.60 26.32
C SER A 137 27.73 -12.54 27.38
N GLU A 138 27.26 -13.79 27.46
CA GLU A 138 28.08 -14.83 28.06
C GLU A 138 29.33 -14.90 27.21
N ARG A 139 30.47 -14.64 27.86
CA ARG A 139 31.80 -14.50 27.26
C ARG A 139 32.02 -15.60 26.21
N LYS A 140 31.90 -15.25 24.92
CA LYS A 140 32.30 -16.16 23.84
C LYS A 140 33.82 -16.29 23.93
N GLU A 141 34.29 -17.39 24.50
CA GLU A 141 35.71 -17.69 24.52
C GLU A 141 36.21 -17.86 23.08
N VAL A 142 37.38 -17.28 22.79
CA VAL A 142 38.05 -17.46 21.50
C VAL A 142 38.45 -18.92 21.41
N MET A 143 37.90 -19.64 20.43
CA MET A 143 38.19 -21.05 20.24
C MET A 143 39.41 -21.24 19.32
N TRP A 144 40.17 -22.31 19.56
CA TRP A 144 41.17 -22.77 18.60
C TRP A 144 40.48 -23.25 17.32
N HIS A 145 41.15 -23.12 16.17
CA HIS A 145 40.54 -23.39 14.86
C HIS A 145 39.99 -24.82 14.73
N GLU A 146 40.69 -25.83 15.27
CA GLU A 146 40.23 -27.22 15.26
C GLU A 146 38.98 -27.46 16.10
N ASP A 147 38.87 -26.79 17.25
CA ASP A 147 37.69 -26.86 18.12
C ASP A 147 36.51 -26.11 17.51
N ALA A 148 36.77 -25.00 16.82
CA ALA A 148 35.77 -24.26 16.06
C ALA A 148 35.20 -25.10 14.91
N ILE A 149 36.03 -25.89 14.20
CA ILE A 149 35.58 -26.82 13.16
C ILE A 149 34.71 -27.93 13.77
N LYS A 150 35.18 -28.61 14.83
CA LYS A 150 34.42 -29.69 15.48
C LYS A 150 33.08 -29.21 16.05
N LEU A 151 33.08 -28.04 16.68
CA LEU A 151 31.84 -27.43 17.17
C LEU A 151 30.91 -27.06 16.01
N ALA A 152 31.46 -26.60 14.90
CA ALA A 152 30.67 -26.28 13.73
C ALA A 152 30.10 -27.53 13.03
N GLU A 153 30.84 -28.64 12.99
CA GLU A 153 30.33 -29.95 12.54
C GLU A 153 29.20 -30.44 13.45
N GLN A 154 29.38 -30.37 14.77
CA GLN A 154 28.32 -30.67 15.75
C GLN A 154 27.09 -29.76 15.56
N ARG A 155 27.30 -28.47 15.28
CA ARG A 155 26.21 -27.52 15.01
C ARG A 155 25.58 -27.75 13.63
N ALA A 156 26.32 -28.20 12.64
CA ALA A 156 25.81 -28.55 11.33
C ALA A 156 24.90 -29.79 11.42
N GLU A 157 25.28 -30.79 12.21
CA GLU A 157 24.42 -31.92 12.58
C GLU A 157 23.18 -31.46 13.36
N GLN A 158 23.32 -30.51 14.28
CA GLN A 158 22.19 -29.90 14.99
C GLN A 158 21.30 -29.04 14.10
N ARG A 159 21.78 -28.48 12.99
CA ARG A 159 20.95 -27.75 12.02
C ARG A 159 20.06 -28.66 11.19
N ILE A 160 20.46 -29.92 11.02
CA ILE A 160 19.61 -30.97 10.44
C ILE A 160 18.51 -31.37 11.45
N THR A 161 18.74 -31.13 12.74
CA THR A 161 17.74 -31.32 13.79
C THR A 161 16.81 -30.10 13.83
N PRO A 162 15.47 -30.27 13.78
CA PRO A 162 14.54 -29.14 13.84
C PRO A 162 14.80 -28.30 15.09
N GLU A 163 14.92 -26.98 14.90
CA GLU A 163 15.15 -26.01 15.98
C GLU A 163 14.12 -26.25 17.10
N LYS A 164 14.54 -26.12 18.37
CA LYS A 164 13.63 -26.30 19.51
C LYS A 164 12.56 -25.22 19.45
N VAL A 165 11.40 -25.58 18.89
CA VAL A 165 10.31 -24.64 18.75
C VAL A 165 9.67 -24.37 20.10
N ARG A 166 9.73 -23.12 20.54
CA ARG A 166 9.04 -22.67 21.75
C ARG A 166 7.58 -22.37 21.43
N LYS A 167 6.68 -22.89 22.26
CA LYS A 167 5.24 -22.66 22.16
C LYS A 167 4.88 -21.37 22.90
N VAL A 168 4.34 -20.39 22.19
CA VAL A 168 3.85 -19.12 22.74
C VAL A 168 2.35 -19.00 22.45
N ALA A 169 1.55 -18.40 23.34
CA ALA A 169 0.14 -18.15 23.05
C ALA A 169 -0.01 -16.91 22.16
N ILE A 170 -0.97 -16.92 21.22
CA ILE A 170 -1.21 -15.82 20.29
C ILE A 170 -1.48 -14.48 20.99
N ALA A 171 -2.24 -14.51 22.10
CA ALA A 171 -2.52 -13.30 22.88
C ALA A 171 -1.26 -12.66 23.47
N ASP A 172 -0.25 -13.47 23.82
CA ASP A 172 1.00 -12.98 24.41
C ASP A 172 1.92 -12.33 23.36
N ALA A 173 1.66 -12.56 22.07
CA ALA A 173 2.43 -12.00 20.96
C ALA A 173 1.96 -10.59 20.53
N GLY A 174 0.89 -10.07 21.16
CA GLY A 174 0.32 -8.75 20.85
C GLY A 174 -0.54 -8.73 19.58
N TRP A 175 -0.97 -9.89 19.10
CA TRP A 175 -1.79 -10.03 17.88
C TRP A 175 -3.08 -9.20 17.96
N ASP A 176 -3.36 -8.46 16.90
CA ASP A 176 -4.60 -7.69 16.74
C ASP A 176 -5.52 -8.42 15.75
N PRO A 177 -6.74 -8.83 16.15
CA PRO A 177 -7.68 -9.46 15.22
C PRO A 177 -8.10 -8.53 14.08
N ALA A 178 -8.09 -7.20 14.25
CA ALA A 178 -8.51 -6.25 13.22
C ALA A 178 -7.44 -6.06 12.13
N ILE A 179 -6.19 -6.41 12.41
CA ILE A 179 -5.10 -6.37 11.44
C ILE A 179 -4.38 -7.70 11.46
N SER A 180 -4.64 -8.57 10.47
CA SER A 180 -4.08 -9.91 10.43
C SER A 180 -3.06 -10.08 9.30
N ALA A 181 -2.08 -10.93 9.56
CA ALA A 181 -1.04 -11.31 8.61
C ALA A 181 -0.91 -12.82 8.59
N HIS A 182 -0.97 -13.39 7.39
CA HIS A 182 -0.79 -14.82 7.19
C HIS A 182 0.04 -15.07 5.94
N HIS A 183 0.80 -16.17 5.93
CA HIS A 183 1.58 -16.56 4.78
C HIS A 183 1.49 -18.07 4.51
N PHE A 184 1.68 -18.43 3.26
CA PHE A 184 1.78 -19.78 2.74
C PHE A 184 3.12 -19.92 2.03
N VAL A 185 3.93 -20.89 2.42
CA VAL A 185 5.22 -21.19 1.78
C VAL A 185 5.02 -22.26 0.72
N PHE A 186 5.52 -22.02 -0.49
CA PHE A 186 5.45 -22.99 -1.57
C PHE A 186 6.69 -23.88 -1.57
N GLU A 187 6.48 -25.18 -1.71
CA GLU A 187 7.57 -26.11 -2.01
C GLU A 187 8.06 -25.90 -3.44
N PRO A 188 9.37 -26.07 -3.72
CA PRO A 188 9.92 -25.91 -5.06
C PRO A 188 9.61 -27.13 -5.94
N VAL A 189 8.49 -27.07 -6.65
CA VAL A 189 8.04 -28.10 -7.58
C VAL A 189 8.36 -27.64 -9.01
N ARG A 190 9.16 -28.43 -9.73
CA ARG A 190 9.60 -28.12 -11.10
C ARG A 190 8.39 -27.90 -12.02
N ASN A 191 8.45 -26.84 -12.81
CA ASN A 191 7.41 -26.39 -13.76
C ASN A 191 6.07 -25.97 -13.13
N GLU A 192 6.01 -25.86 -11.81
CA GLU A 192 4.83 -25.37 -11.09
C GLU A 192 5.15 -24.11 -10.27
N THR A 193 6.08 -24.23 -9.34
CA THR A 193 6.54 -23.14 -8.46
C THR A 193 8.04 -22.86 -8.63
N PHE A 194 8.78 -23.78 -9.27
CA PHE A 194 10.19 -23.68 -9.59
C PHE A 194 10.39 -23.86 -11.10
N TYR A 195 11.09 -22.92 -11.75
CA TYR A 195 11.36 -22.93 -13.18
C TYR A 195 12.85 -22.72 -13.45
N GLU A 196 13.43 -23.53 -14.34
CA GLU A 196 14.77 -23.29 -14.88
C GLU A 196 14.64 -22.33 -16.07
N LEU A 197 15.22 -21.14 -15.96
CA LEU A 197 15.09 -20.10 -16.97
C LEU A 197 16.12 -20.23 -18.07
N VAL A 198 15.76 -19.73 -19.25
CA VAL A 198 16.73 -19.52 -20.33
C VAL A 198 17.52 -18.24 -20.05
N ASN A 199 18.85 -18.34 -20.04
CA ASN A 199 19.73 -17.18 -20.07
C ASN A 199 20.10 -16.82 -21.51
N TYR A 200 20.26 -15.52 -21.74
CA TYR A 200 20.66 -14.97 -23.04
C TYR A 200 22.07 -14.40 -22.93
N ASP A 201 22.87 -14.64 -23.97
CA ASP A 201 24.25 -14.15 -24.04
C ASP A 201 24.30 -12.64 -24.29
N GLU A 202 23.29 -12.08 -24.96
CA GLU A 202 23.21 -10.66 -25.28
C GLU A 202 21.82 -10.10 -25.02
N GLN A 203 21.74 -8.83 -24.65
CA GLN A 203 20.46 -8.15 -24.52
C GLN A 203 19.98 -7.60 -25.88
N ARG A 204 19.02 -8.29 -26.50
CA ARG A 204 18.40 -7.92 -27.78
C ARG A 204 16.87 -7.75 -27.65
N PRO A 205 16.21 -7.08 -28.61
CA PRO A 205 14.76 -7.15 -28.74
C PRO A 205 14.30 -8.61 -28.77
N TRP A 206 13.11 -8.88 -28.22
CA TRP A 206 12.61 -10.25 -28.03
C TRP A 206 12.66 -11.12 -29.30
N GLU A 207 12.42 -10.53 -30.48
CA GLU A 207 12.40 -11.21 -31.78
C GLU A 207 13.80 -11.70 -32.23
N ASP A 208 14.86 -11.06 -31.77
CA ASP A 208 16.25 -11.29 -32.19
C ASP A 208 17.09 -12.00 -31.12
N GLN A 209 16.43 -12.51 -30.07
CA GLN A 209 17.12 -13.06 -28.90
C GLN A 209 17.91 -14.32 -29.24
N ILE A 210 19.18 -14.33 -28.83
CA ILE A 210 20.10 -15.46 -28.98
C ILE A 210 20.26 -16.12 -27.62
N ARG A 211 19.90 -17.40 -27.54
CA ARG A 211 20.02 -18.19 -26.30
C ARG A 211 21.48 -18.47 -26.03
N GLY A 212 21.87 -18.34 -24.76
CA GLY A 212 23.17 -18.82 -24.32
C GLY A 212 23.23 -20.34 -24.29
N GLU A 213 24.44 -20.88 -24.41
CA GLU A 213 24.66 -22.31 -24.29
C GLU A 213 24.18 -22.81 -22.91
N ARG A 214 23.36 -23.87 -22.87
CA ARG A 214 22.82 -24.37 -21.59
C ARG A 214 23.97 -24.79 -20.68
N ASN A 215 23.90 -24.37 -19.41
CA ASN A 215 24.92 -24.57 -18.37
C ASN A 215 26.22 -23.77 -18.53
N SER A 216 26.41 -22.96 -19.58
CA SER A 216 27.60 -22.10 -19.72
C SER A 216 27.70 -21.04 -18.61
N HIS A 217 26.54 -20.58 -18.13
CA HIS A 217 26.39 -19.55 -17.09
C HIS A 217 25.89 -20.13 -15.75
N GLY A 218 25.90 -21.46 -15.60
CA GLY A 218 25.21 -22.14 -14.50
C GLY A 218 23.68 -22.12 -14.62
N THR A 219 22.99 -22.75 -13.67
CA THR A 219 21.52 -22.90 -13.71
C THR A 219 20.84 -21.62 -13.26
N ALA A 220 20.12 -20.97 -14.18
CA ALA A 220 19.23 -19.85 -13.89
C ALA A 220 17.89 -20.38 -13.38
N THR A 221 17.37 -19.84 -12.28
CA THR A 221 16.10 -20.33 -11.70
C THR A 221 15.16 -19.20 -11.34
N LEU A 222 13.86 -19.48 -11.37
CA LEU A 222 12.77 -18.64 -10.86
C LEU A 222 11.92 -19.46 -9.89
N ARG A 223 11.60 -18.90 -8.74
CA ARG A 223 10.83 -19.57 -7.69
C ARG A 223 9.74 -18.67 -7.14
N LEU A 224 8.53 -19.20 -7.03
CA LEU A 224 7.52 -18.67 -6.13
C LEU A 224 7.84 -19.19 -4.73
N LEU A 225 8.22 -18.29 -3.82
CA LEU A 225 8.63 -18.65 -2.47
C LEU A 225 7.44 -18.72 -1.53
N SER A 226 6.61 -17.68 -1.54
CA SER A 226 5.47 -17.57 -0.65
C SER A 226 4.38 -16.67 -1.23
N ALA A 227 3.17 -16.89 -0.73
CA ALA A 227 2.06 -15.94 -0.84
C ALA A 227 1.67 -15.48 0.56
N GLU A 228 1.41 -14.20 0.71
CA GLU A 228 0.97 -13.60 1.97
C GLU A 228 -0.38 -12.92 1.78
N VAL A 229 -1.21 -12.96 2.82
CA VAL A 229 -2.46 -12.23 2.92
C VAL A 229 -2.34 -11.27 4.10
N MET A 230 -2.59 -9.99 3.82
CA MET A 230 -2.63 -8.93 4.82
C MET A 230 -4.03 -8.33 4.83
N GLN A 231 -4.68 -8.32 5.99
CA GLN A 231 -6.01 -7.76 6.17
C GLN A 231 -5.97 -6.60 7.14
N PHE A 232 -6.57 -5.46 6.77
CA PHE A 232 -6.68 -4.27 7.62
C PHE A 232 -8.15 -3.85 7.73
N HIS A 233 -8.76 -4.09 8.89
CA HIS A 233 -10.15 -3.79 9.25
C HIS A 233 -10.20 -2.77 10.39
N ASP A 234 -9.34 -1.76 10.33
CA ASP A 234 -9.07 -0.82 11.43
C ASP A 234 -9.60 0.60 11.19
N LEU A 235 -10.16 0.90 10.01
CA LEU A 235 -10.68 2.23 9.66
C LEU A 235 -12.22 2.29 9.79
N ASN A 236 -12.70 3.26 10.57
CA ASN A 236 -14.12 3.50 10.83
C ASN A 236 -14.62 4.74 10.09
N LEU A 237 -14.60 4.69 8.75
CA LEU A 237 -15.01 5.82 7.92
C LEU A 237 -16.53 5.93 7.79
N THR A 238 -17.02 7.01 7.19
CA THR A 238 -18.44 7.24 6.98
C THR A 238 -18.84 7.01 5.52
N ASP A 239 -19.89 6.20 5.27
CA ASP A 239 -20.58 6.21 3.98
C ASP A 239 -21.55 7.39 3.92
N VAL A 240 -21.20 8.39 3.09
CA VAL A 240 -22.00 9.61 2.87
C VAL A 240 -22.97 9.49 1.70
N ALA A 241 -22.97 8.36 0.97
CA ALA A 241 -23.86 8.16 -0.17
C ALA A 241 -25.35 8.04 0.22
N PRO A 242 -25.73 7.34 1.31
CA PRO A 242 -27.12 7.30 1.78
C PRO A 242 -27.62 8.68 2.23
N ASP A 243 -28.93 8.81 2.47
CA ASP A 243 -29.51 10.07 2.95
C ASP A 243 -29.05 10.40 4.37
N GLU A 244 -29.01 9.39 5.23
CA GLU A 244 -28.39 9.45 6.55
C GLU A 244 -27.01 8.81 6.50
N PRO A 245 -25.93 9.51 6.86
CA PRO A 245 -24.58 8.94 6.77
C PRO A 245 -24.40 7.82 7.79
N GLN A 246 -23.92 6.66 7.32
CA GLN A 246 -23.79 5.45 8.13
C GLN A 246 -22.31 5.10 8.33
N PRO A 247 -21.94 4.43 9.45
CA PRO A 247 -20.60 3.88 9.62
C PRO A 247 -20.28 2.88 8.50
N ALA A 248 -19.12 3.03 7.89
CA ALA A 248 -18.57 2.12 6.91
C ALA A 248 -17.33 1.45 7.48
N HIS A 249 -17.42 0.16 7.75
CA HIS A 249 -16.22 -0.64 8.03
C HIS A 249 -15.47 -0.82 6.72
N VAL A 250 -14.36 -0.10 6.61
CA VAL A 250 -13.51 -0.14 5.42
C VAL A 250 -12.44 -1.21 5.62
N VAL A 251 -12.41 -2.15 4.68
CA VAL A 251 -11.46 -3.25 4.67
C VAL A 251 -10.42 -2.99 3.58
N SER A 252 -9.15 -3.17 3.92
CA SER A 252 -8.06 -3.24 2.94
C SER A 252 -7.40 -4.61 3.01
N ASP A 253 -7.63 -5.43 1.99
CA ASP A 253 -7.02 -6.76 1.87
C ASP A 253 -5.96 -6.73 0.77
N PHE A 254 -4.81 -7.36 1.02
CA PHE A 254 -3.71 -7.45 0.06
C PHE A 254 -3.22 -8.89 -0.09
N LEU A 255 -2.92 -9.27 -1.33
CA LEU A 255 -2.13 -10.45 -1.68
C LEU A 255 -0.71 -10.01 -2.00
N ILE A 256 0.28 -10.58 -1.32
CA ILE A 256 1.70 -10.38 -1.61
C ILE A 256 2.28 -11.67 -2.17
N LEU A 257 2.94 -11.60 -3.32
CA LEU A 257 3.70 -12.71 -3.88
C LEU A 257 5.20 -12.43 -3.74
N ASN A 258 5.93 -13.36 -3.12
CA ASN A 258 7.39 -13.29 -3.05
C ASN A 258 8.00 -14.24 -4.07
N VAL A 259 8.70 -13.66 -5.04
CA VAL A 259 9.31 -14.37 -6.15
C VAL A 259 10.81 -14.08 -6.16
N ALA A 260 11.63 -15.12 -6.30
CA ALA A 260 13.08 -14.96 -6.42
C ALA A 260 13.60 -15.60 -7.69
N ALA A 261 14.59 -14.96 -8.29
CA ALA A 261 15.34 -15.47 -9.42
C ALA A 261 16.84 -15.48 -9.12
N GLU A 262 17.52 -16.57 -9.47
CA GLU A 262 18.94 -16.78 -9.18
C GLU A 262 19.74 -16.97 -10.46
N ASN A 263 20.96 -16.43 -10.51
CA ASN A 263 21.93 -16.59 -11.61
C ASN A 263 21.33 -16.24 -12.99
N ILE A 264 20.84 -15.02 -13.14
CA ILE A 264 20.16 -14.56 -14.36
C ILE A 264 21.00 -13.51 -15.09
N SER A 265 20.94 -13.50 -16.43
CA SER A 265 21.59 -12.46 -17.22
C SER A 265 20.81 -11.15 -17.23
N ASN A 266 21.42 -10.07 -17.71
CA ASN A 266 20.77 -8.77 -17.92
C ASN A 266 19.44 -8.89 -18.69
N ALA A 267 19.45 -9.59 -19.83
CA ALA A 267 18.25 -9.78 -20.63
C ALA A 267 17.15 -10.51 -19.84
N THR A 268 17.51 -11.59 -19.15
CA THR A 268 16.59 -12.38 -18.33
C THR A 268 15.99 -11.54 -17.20
N LEU A 269 16.78 -10.72 -16.50
CA LEU A 269 16.26 -9.81 -15.48
C LEU A 269 15.28 -8.79 -16.06
N GLY A 270 15.58 -8.23 -17.24
CA GLY A 270 14.68 -7.33 -17.96
C GLY A 270 13.33 -7.97 -18.25
N PHE A 271 13.33 -9.17 -18.83
CA PHE A 271 12.10 -9.91 -19.16
C PHE A 271 11.33 -10.36 -17.92
N LEU A 272 12.01 -10.82 -16.87
CA LEU A 272 11.36 -11.20 -15.62
C LEU A 272 10.70 -10.01 -14.95
N SER A 273 11.39 -8.86 -14.90
CA SER A 273 10.83 -7.62 -14.36
C SER A 273 9.54 -7.23 -15.09
N ALA A 274 9.51 -7.35 -16.43
CA ALA A 274 8.33 -7.06 -17.25
C ALA A 274 7.22 -8.12 -17.10
N THR A 275 7.57 -9.41 -17.02
CA THR A 275 6.66 -10.55 -16.86
C THR A 275 5.97 -10.54 -15.50
N LEU A 276 6.67 -10.07 -14.46
CA LEU A 276 6.16 -9.92 -13.10
C LEU A 276 5.40 -8.60 -12.90
N HIS A 277 5.40 -7.69 -13.87
CA HIS A 277 4.62 -6.45 -13.86
C HIS A 277 3.33 -6.55 -14.68
N THR A 278 3.44 -7.06 -15.93
CA THR A 278 2.30 -7.11 -16.86
C THR A 278 1.99 -8.55 -17.28
N PRO A 279 0.73 -9.01 -17.15
CA PRO A 279 0.33 -10.40 -17.44
C PRO A 279 0.53 -10.88 -18.88
N ARG A 280 0.61 -9.96 -19.83
CA ARG A 280 0.83 -10.26 -21.26
C ARG A 280 2.26 -10.64 -21.59
N ASN A 281 3.21 -10.29 -20.72
CA ASN A 281 4.62 -10.52 -20.93
C ASN A 281 4.99 -11.93 -20.47
N SER A 282 6.02 -12.51 -21.09
CA SER A 282 6.45 -13.87 -20.82
C SER A 282 7.97 -13.98 -20.76
N SER A 283 8.44 -15.00 -20.06
CA SER A 283 9.85 -15.43 -20.03
C SER A 283 9.97 -16.86 -20.57
N GLN A 284 11.11 -17.25 -21.14
CA GLN A 284 11.36 -18.62 -21.59
C GLN A 284 11.94 -19.47 -20.46
N PHE A 285 11.54 -20.74 -20.38
CA PHE A 285 12.03 -21.70 -19.40
C PHE A 285 12.21 -23.08 -20.02
N TYR A 286 13.09 -23.90 -19.43
CA TYR A 286 13.29 -25.30 -19.81
C TYR A 286 12.31 -26.20 -19.05
N GLU A 287 11.37 -26.81 -19.78
CA GLU A 287 10.40 -27.75 -19.19
C GLU A 287 11.07 -29.09 -18.84
N HIS A 288 12.00 -29.55 -19.68
CA HIS A 288 12.74 -30.79 -19.52
C HIS A 288 14.21 -30.56 -19.89
N ASP A 289 15.08 -31.49 -19.52
CA ASP A 289 16.51 -31.34 -19.78
C ASP A 289 16.86 -31.43 -21.28
N ASP A 290 16.02 -32.06 -22.09
CA ASP A 290 16.27 -32.26 -23.53
C ASP A 290 15.80 -31.08 -24.41
N PHE A 291 15.14 -30.07 -23.84
CA PHE A 291 14.45 -28.99 -24.59
C PHE A 291 15.38 -27.89 -25.16
N TYR A 292 16.68 -28.14 -25.24
CA TYR A 292 17.65 -27.17 -25.73
C TYR A 292 17.60 -26.99 -27.26
N GLU A 293 17.22 -28.03 -28.00
CA GLU A 293 17.14 -28.00 -29.47
C GLU A 293 15.79 -27.47 -30.01
N GLU A 294 14.75 -27.43 -29.18
CA GLU A 294 13.41 -26.95 -29.54
C GLU A 294 13.18 -25.50 -29.07
N SER A 295 12.06 -24.89 -29.45
CA SER A 295 11.64 -23.58 -28.93
C SER A 295 11.04 -23.73 -27.52
N PRO A 296 11.68 -23.20 -26.45
CA PRO A 296 11.24 -23.38 -25.09
C PRO A 296 9.86 -22.76 -24.86
N PRO A 297 9.07 -23.35 -23.97
CA PRO A 297 7.78 -22.80 -23.60
C PRO A 297 7.91 -21.41 -22.95
N GLN A 298 6.80 -20.67 -23.05
CA GLN A 298 6.66 -19.35 -22.46
C GLN A 298 5.97 -19.43 -21.09
N LEU A 299 6.55 -18.75 -20.11
CA LEU A 299 6.03 -18.59 -18.75
C LEU A 299 5.49 -17.17 -18.56
N TYR A 300 4.17 -17.08 -18.41
CA TYR A 300 3.48 -15.89 -17.93
C TYR A 300 3.50 -15.87 -16.39
N ALA A 301 4.66 -15.55 -15.80
CA ALA A 301 4.96 -15.80 -14.39
C ALA A 301 3.94 -15.15 -13.44
N LEU A 302 3.57 -13.87 -13.66
CA LEU A 302 2.59 -13.19 -12.83
C LEU A 302 1.23 -13.91 -12.84
N THR A 303 0.72 -14.27 -14.02
CA THR A 303 -0.55 -15.01 -14.15
C THR A 303 -0.47 -16.38 -13.47
N LYS A 304 0.61 -17.14 -13.69
CA LYS A 304 0.80 -18.47 -13.12
C LYS A 304 0.84 -18.42 -11.60
N PHE A 305 1.70 -17.57 -11.03
CA PHE A 305 1.90 -17.49 -9.58
C PHE A 305 0.69 -16.92 -8.86
N THR A 306 0.03 -15.90 -9.43
CA THR A 306 -1.22 -15.38 -8.87
C THR A 306 -2.32 -16.44 -8.86
N ASN A 307 -2.46 -17.25 -9.91
CA ASN A 307 -3.45 -18.33 -9.92
C ASN A 307 -3.17 -19.40 -8.84
N LEU A 308 -1.90 -19.74 -8.60
CA LEU A 308 -1.53 -20.67 -7.53
C LEU A 308 -1.87 -20.10 -6.14
N ALA A 309 -1.56 -18.84 -5.89
CA ALA A 309 -1.88 -18.18 -4.64
C ALA A 309 -3.40 -18.03 -4.41
N VAL A 310 -4.13 -17.60 -5.44
CA VAL A 310 -5.61 -17.49 -5.38
C VAL A 310 -6.23 -18.86 -5.12
N ALA A 311 -5.74 -19.94 -5.74
CA ALA A 311 -6.22 -21.28 -5.47
C ALA A 311 -6.02 -21.70 -4.01
N ARG A 312 -4.92 -21.29 -3.37
CA ARG A 312 -4.69 -21.52 -1.92
C ARG A 312 -5.61 -20.71 -1.02
N ILE A 313 -5.94 -19.48 -1.43
CA ILE A 313 -6.92 -18.63 -0.72
C ILE A 313 -8.32 -19.23 -0.85
N ASP A 314 -8.74 -19.56 -2.07
CA ASP A 314 -10.07 -20.09 -2.36
C ASP A 314 -10.28 -21.46 -1.70
N ALA A 315 -9.26 -22.32 -1.69
CA ALA A 315 -9.31 -23.59 -0.96
C ALA A 315 -9.48 -23.38 0.55
N ALA A 316 -8.80 -22.40 1.14
CA ALA A 316 -8.96 -22.07 2.56
C ALA A 316 -10.37 -21.54 2.89
N LEU A 317 -10.96 -20.78 1.97
CA LEU A 317 -12.31 -20.22 2.10
C LEU A 317 -13.43 -21.18 1.68
N GLY A 318 -13.11 -22.36 1.14
CA GLY A 318 -14.09 -23.30 0.60
C GLY A 318 -14.84 -22.79 -0.64
N ARG A 319 -14.17 -22.00 -1.50
CA ARG A 319 -14.72 -21.39 -2.72
C ARG A 319 -14.04 -22.00 -3.96
N ASP A 320 -14.70 -21.94 -5.13
CA ASP A 320 -14.12 -22.46 -6.38
C ASP A 320 -13.01 -21.55 -6.93
N ARG A 321 -13.41 -20.42 -7.52
CA ARG A 321 -12.49 -19.41 -8.04
C ARG A 321 -13.10 -18.03 -7.87
N SER A 322 -12.60 -17.25 -6.93
CA SER A 322 -13.12 -15.91 -6.61
C SER A 322 -12.45 -14.80 -7.42
N MET A 323 -11.19 -15.02 -7.83
CA MET A 323 -10.34 -13.99 -8.42
C MET A 323 -9.57 -14.47 -9.65
N ARG A 324 -9.18 -13.51 -10.48
CA ARG A 324 -8.23 -13.70 -11.58
C ARG A 324 -7.43 -12.42 -11.80
N ILE A 325 -6.35 -12.52 -12.56
CA ILE A 325 -5.60 -11.34 -12.98
C ILE A 325 -6.26 -10.68 -14.20
N GLY A 326 -6.44 -9.36 -14.13
CA GLY A 326 -6.88 -8.51 -15.24
C GLY A 326 -5.71 -8.15 -16.15
N SER A 327 -5.98 -7.53 -17.32
CA SER A 327 -4.94 -7.18 -18.29
C SER A 327 -3.88 -6.21 -17.76
N GLY A 328 -4.25 -5.33 -16.83
CA GLY A 328 -3.35 -4.37 -16.18
C GLY A 328 -2.63 -4.91 -14.94
N GLY A 329 -2.58 -6.24 -14.73
CA GLY A 329 -1.89 -6.85 -13.58
C GLY A 329 -2.68 -6.82 -12.26
N SER A 330 -3.81 -6.12 -12.20
CA SER A 330 -4.66 -6.06 -10.99
C SER A 330 -5.50 -7.33 -10.81
N LEU A 331 -5.79 -7.69 -9.56
CA LEU A 331 -6.76 -8.72 -9.24
C LEU A 331 -8.18 -8.22 -9.55
N VAL A 332 -8.96 -9.03 -10.25
CA VAL A 332 -10.36 -8.77 -10.55
C VAL A 332 -11.23 -9.94 -10.10
N PRO A 333 -12.45 -9.68 -9.60
CA PRO A 333 -13.36 -10.74 -9.21
C PRO A 333 -13.81 -11.54 -10.46
N THR A 334 -14.02 -12.84 -10.31
CA THR A 334 -14.53 -13.72 -11.39
C THR A 334 -16.03 -13.57 -11.58
N THR A 335 -16.78 -13.35 -10.51
CA THR A 335 -18.21 -13.06 -10.55
C THR A 335 -18.44 -11.56 -10.57
N ALA A 336 -19.33 -11.10 -11.45
CA ALA A 336 -19.71 -9.70 -11.50
C ALA A 336 -20.29 -9.29 -10.13
N PRO A 337 -19.87 -8.14 -9.57
CA PRO A 337 -20.45 -7.64 -8.35
C PRO A 337 -21.92 -7.30 -8.58
N VAL A 338 -22.84 -8.17 -8.15
CA VAL A 338 -24.28 -7.93 -8.31
C VAL A 338 -24.67 -6.82 -7.33
N GLY A 339 -24.95 -5.63 -7.85
CA GLY A 339 -25.53 -4.53 -7.08
C GLY A 339 -24.57 -3.70 -6.22
N LEU A 340 -23.25 -3.80 -6.39
CA LEU A 340 -22.31 -2.93 -5.68
C LEU A 340 -22.35 -1.51 -6.28
N ARG A 341 -22.63 -0.52 -5.43
CA ARG A 341 -22.52 0.91 -5.73
C ARG A 341 -21.06 1.28 -6.02
N GLU A 342 -20.83 2.37 -6.76
CA GLU A 342 -19.49 2.95 -6.90
C GLU A 342 -18.91 3.24 -5.52
N GLU A 343 -17.78 2.60 -5.21
CA GLU A 343 -17.16 2.72 -3.89
C GLU A 343 -16.35 4.01 -3.79
N THR A 344 -16.44 4.65 -2.63
CA THR A 344 -15.64 5.82 -2.28
C THR A 344 -14.22 5.41 -1.91
N PHE A 345 -14.04 4.33 -1.15
CA PHE A 345 -12.71 3.80 -0.82
C PHE A 345 -12.23 2.84 -1.92
N THR A 346 -11.11 3.16 -2.56
CA THR A 346 -10.57 2.34 -3.67
C THR A 346 -9.07 2.26 -3.55
N LEU A 347 -8.55 1.04 -3.41
CA LEU A 347 -7.12 0.78 -3.38
C LEU A 347 -6.49 1.08 -4.76
N PRO A 348 -5.25 1.60 -4.79
CA PRO A 348 -4.56 1.94 -6.03
C PRO A 348 -4.16 0.68 -6.82
N ALA A 349 -3.57 0.85 -8.01
CA ALA A 349 -3.04 -0.26 -8.80
C ALA A 349 -1.96 -1.05 -8.03
N PRO A 350 -1.67 -2.31 -8.43
CA PRO A 350 -0.61 -3.12 -7.84
C PRO A 350 0.73 -2.39 -7.82
N GLN A 351 1.45 -2.56 -6.72
CA GLN A 351 2.80 -2.02 -6.54
C GLN A 351 3.76 -3.17 -6.24
N ARG A 352 5.06 -2.90 -6.24
CA ARG A 352 6.06 -3.91 -5.91
C ARG A 352 7.25 -3.36 -5.16
N VAL A 353 7.89 -4.24 -4.41
CA VAL A 353 9.22 -4.01 -3.85
C VAL A 353 10.17 -5.02 -4.47
N ALA A 354 11.14 -4.53 -5.23
CA ALA A 354 12.10 -5.37 -5.92
C ALA A 354 13.53 -5.02 -5.55
N PHE A 355 14.40 -6.03 -5.50
CA PHE A 355 15.82 -5.78 -5.44
C PHE A 355 16.64 -6.74 -6.30
N ALA A 356 17.82 -6.30 -6.71
CA ALA A 356 18.78 -7.12 -7.45
C ALA A 356 20.20 -7.00 -6.87
N ILE A 357 20.90 -8.14 -6.83
CA ILE A 357 22.27 -8.29 -6.35
C ILE A 357 23.10 -8.90 -7.49
N PRO A 358 24.19 -8.23 -7.92
CA PRO A 358 25.06 -8.74 -8.96
C PRO A 358 25.90 -9.93 -8.48
N ASN A 359 26.33 -10.76 -9.41
CA ASN A 359 27.33 -11.81 -9.17
C ASN A 359 28.73 -11.21 -8.94
N PRO A 360 29.63 -11.94 -8.24
CA PRO A 360 31.01 -11.52 -8.10
C PRO A 360 31.73 -11.57 -9.45
N ALA A 361 32.68 -10.65 -9.66
CA ALA A 361 33.58 -10.71 -10.80
C ALA A 361 34.55 -11.90 -10.70
N ARG A 362 35.13 -12.29 -11.83
CA ARG A 362 36.31 -13.15 -11.85
C ARG A 362 37.49 -12.38 -11.25
N PRO A 363 38.33 -12.99 -10.39
CA PRO A 363 39.43 -12.27 -9.76
C PRO A 363 40.53 -11.97 -10.78
N ASN A 364 41.00 -10.72 -10.83
CA ASN A 364 42.11 -10.30 -11.69
C ASN A 364 43.49 -10.83 -11.20
N SER A 365 43.62 -11.19 -9.92
CA SER A 365 44.82 -11.83 -9.38
C SER A 365 44.48 -12.80 -8.23
N VAL A 366 45.14 -13.96 -8.18
CA VAL A 366 44.94 -15.02 -7.17
C VAL A 366 45.72 -14.72 -5.88
N ASN A 367 45.76 -13.45 -5.45
CA ASN A 367 46.41 -13.16 -4.18
C ASN A 367 45.54 -13.75 -3.05
N LYS A 368 46.14 -14.66 -2.27
CA LYS A 368 45.58 -15.28 -1.06
C LYS A 368 45.35 -14.22 0.01
N THR A 369 44.44 -13.28 -0.20
CA THR A 369 43.97 -12.40 0.86
C THR A 369 43.00 -13.21 1.72
N LEU A 370 43.48 -13.59 2.89
CA LEU A 370 42.67 -14.07 4.00
C LEU A 370 41.53 -13.07 4.23
N GLY A 371 40.29 -13.48 3.97
CA GLY A 371 39.13 -12.80 4.54
C GLY A 371 37.83 -12.89 3.75
N GLU A 372 37.83 -12.55 2.47
CA GLU A 372 36.55 -12.20 1.79
C GLU A 372 36.39 -12.67 0.33
N GLY A 373 37.31 -13.47 -0.23
CA GLY A 373 37.15 -13.95 -1.62
C GLY A 373 36.86 -12.81 -2.61
N ASN A 374 36.08 -13.09 -3.67
CA ASN A 374 35.61 -12.06 -4.62
C ASN A 374 34.37 -11.29 -4.09
N ASN A 375 34.05 -11.38 -2.79
CA ASN A 375 32.83 -10.75 -2.26
C ASN A 375 32.91 -9.24 -2.41
N GLY A 376 31.79 -8.65 -2.83
CA GLY A 376 31.69 -7.22 -3.07
C GLY A 376 32.34 -6.73 -4.36
N SER A 377 33.00 -7.60 -5.15
CA SER A 377 33.38 -7.29 -6.54
C SER A 377 32.17 -7.39 -7.46
N VAL A 378 32.20 -6.70 -8.60
CA VAL A 378 31.20 -6.76 -9.67
C VAL A 378 31.92 -6.74 -11.01
N PRO A 379 31.33 -7.33 -12.07
CA PRO A 379 31.88 -7.22 -13.43
C PRO A 379 32.19 -5.76 -13.78
N ASP A 380 33.26 -5.55 -14.56
CA ASP A 380 33.69 -4.21 -14.99
C ASP A 380 32.62 -3.48 -15.82
N ASP A 381 31.76 -4.25 -16.50
CA ASP A 381 30.62 -3.75 -17.25
C ASP A 381 29.36 -4.58 -16.94
N ILE A 382 28.26 -3.88 -16.66
CA ILE A 382 26.91 -4.44 -16.57
C ILE A 382 26.08 -3.57 -17.51
N GLU A 383 25.66 -4.16 -18.64
CA GLU A 383 24.93 -3.43 -19.67
C GLU A 383 23.67 -2.76 -19.10
N ALA A 384 23.37 -1.57 -19.63
CA ALA A 384 22.12 -0.87 -19.36
C ALA A 384 20.92 -1.72 -19.81
N PRO A 385 19.75 -1.63 -19.15
CA PRO A 385 18.53 -2.23 -19.64
C PRO A 385 18.25 -1.83 -21.10
N LEU A 386 17.76 -2.76 -21.92
CA LEU A 386 17.51 -2.56 -23.36
C LEU A 386 16.78 -1.24 -23.66
N VAL A 387 15.77 -0.93 -22.85
CA VAL A 387 14.90 0.26 -22.97
C VAL A 387 15.67 1.58 -22.79
N LEU A 388 16.81 1.53 -22.11
CA LEU A 388 17.65 2.68 -21.74
C LEU A 388 19.00 2.70 -22.46
N ARG A 389 19.30 1.69 -23.29
CA ARG A 389 20.64 1.43 -23.83
C ARG A 389 21.09 2.45 -24.87
N ASP A 390 20.20 2.92 -25.73
CA ASP A 390 20.55 3.79 -26.87
C ASP A 390 20.62 5.29 -26.51
N ASP A 391 20.46 5.65 -25.24
CA ASP A 391 20.54 7.04 -24.78
C ASP A 391 22.02 7.47 -24.61
N THR A 392 22.60 7.99 -25.69
CA THR A 392 23.99 8.46 -25.74
C THR A 392 24.26 9.64 -24.80
N GLU A 393 23.21 10.32 -24.30
CA GLU A 393 23.32 11.42 -23.34
C GLU A 393 23.06 10.97 -21.89
N SER A 394 22.95 9.67 -21.64
CA SER A 394 22.68 9.15 -20.31
C SER A 394 23.75 9.56 -19.29
N THR A 395 23.27 10.13 -18.19
CA THR A 395 24.07 10.48 -17.01
C THR A 395 23.89 9.49 -15.86
N TRP A 396 22.96 8.54 -16.01
CA TRP A 396 22.64 7.56 -14.97
C TRP A 396 23.67 6.44 -14.97
N ALA A 397 24.05 5.98 -13.78
CA ALA A 397 24.88 4.78 -13.65
C ALA A 397 24.06 3.51 -13.95
N TRP A 398 24.72 2.40 -14.33
CA TRP A 398 24.05 1.12 -14.62
C TRP A 398 23.10 0.69 -13.47
N HIS A 399 23.53 0.85 -12.22
CA HIS A 399 22.73 0.45 -11.06
C HIS A 399 21.51 1.36 -10.84
N GLU A 400 21.55 2.61 -11.31
CA GLU A 400 20.41 3.55 -11.30
C GLU A 400 19.41 3.18 -12.40
N GLN A 401 19.89 2.82 -13.59
CA GLN A 401 19.07 2.34 -14.69
C GLN A 401 18.36 1.02 -14.34
N TRP A 402 19.09 0.07 -13.76
CA TRP A 402 18.51 -1.21 -13.31
C TRP A 402 17.54 -1.01 -12.14
N ALA A 403 17.81 -0.10 -11.21
CA ALA A 403 16.88 0.21 -10.13
C ALA A 403 15.55 0.75 -10.67
N TRP A 404 15.60 1.59 -11.71
CA TRP A 404 14.39 2.01 -12.44
C TRP A 404 13.71 0.85 -13.16
N GLN A 405 14.45 0.00 -13.89
CA GLN A 405 13.89 -1.13 -14.64
C GLN A 405 13.17 -2.15 -13.74
N ILE A 406 13.74 -2.50 -12.59
CA ILE A 406 13.12 -3.42 -11.63
C ILE A 406 12.06 -2.74 -10.76
N LEU A 407 11.99 -1.41 -10.75
CA LEU A 407 10.91 -0.66 -10.12
C LEU A 407 9.68 -0.62 -11.03
N THR A 408 9.84 -0.18 -12.28
CA THR A 408 8.73 0.08 -13.20
C THR A 408 8.27 -1.14 -13.98
N GLY A 409 9.18 -2.05 -14.30
CA GLY A 409 8.83 -3.26 -15.06
C GLY A 409 8.57 -2.94 -16.51
N ALA A 410 9.19 -1.86 -16.99
CA ALA A 410 9.11 -1.40 -18.36
C ALA A 410 9.43 -2.57 -19.31
N ASP A 411 8.53 -2.82 -20.25
CA ASP A 411 8.74 -3.79 -21.33
C ASP A 411 9.36 -3.09 -22.55
N SER A 412 9.39 -3.77 -23.69
CA SER A 412 9.92 -3.22 -24.95
C SER A 412 9.08 -2.07 -25.54
N TYR A 413 7.87 -1.82 -25.01
CA TYR A 413 6.96 -0.75 -25.44
C TYR A 413 6.55 0.13 -24.25
N PRO A 414 7.51 0.77 -23.57
CA PRO A 414 7.21 1.57 -22.40
C PRO A 414 6.34 2.77 -22.78
N GLU A 415 5.29 3.02 -22.02
CA GLU A 415 4.44 4.21 -22.22
C GLU A 415 5.22 5.52 -21.98
N SER A 416 6.23 5.48 -21.09
CA SER A 416 7.14 6.61 -20.88
C SER A 416 8.49 6.16 -20.32
N VAL A 417 9.56 6.32 -21.11
CA VAL A 417 10.95 6.21 -20.64
C VAL A 417 11.41 7.59 -20.17
N PRO A 418 11.92 7.75 -18.94
CA PRO A 418 12.46 9.03 -18.52
C PRO A 418 13.75 9.34 -19.27
N ALA A 419 13.94 10.60 -19.63
CA ALA A 419 15.25 11.08 -20.08
C ALA A 419 16.28 10.86 -18.96
N GLN A 420 17.44 10.28 -19.27
CA GLN A 420 18.44 9.86 -18.27
C GLN A 420 19.31 11.02 -17.79
N THR A 421 18.65 12.10 -17.34
CA THR A 421 19.25 13.35 -16.87
C THR A 421 19.31 13.39 -15.33
N PRO A 422 20.15 14.25 -14.74
CA PRO A 422 20.22 14.39 -13.28
C PRO A 422 18.90 14.93 -12.68
N ALA A 423 18.12 15.71 -13.45
CA ALA A 423 16.84 16.23 -13.00
C ALA A 423 15.78 15.12 -12.90
N ALA A 424 15.74 14.21 -13.88
CA ALA A 424 14.86 13.05 -13.83
C ALA A 424 15.28 12.08 -12.72
N LEU A 425 16.58 11.87 -12.52
CA LEU A 425 17.12 10.99 -11.48
C LEU A 425 16.58 11.35 -10.09
N ARG A 426 16.55 12.65 -9.77
CA ARG A 426 16.07 13.16 -8.47
C ARG A 426 14.62 12.81 -8.17
N ARG A 427 13.79 12.55 -9.18
CA ARG A 427 12.39 12.16 -8.99
C ARG A 427 12.25 10.73 -8.50
N PHE A 428 13.21 9.86 -8.83
CA PHE A 428 13.16 8.45 -8.47
C PHE A 428 14.07 8.11 -7.30
N LEU A 429 15.23 8.77 -7.20
CA LEU A 429 16.25 8.44 -6.22
C LEU A 429 15.82 8.80 -4.79
N ALA A 430 15.44 7.79 -4.00
CA ALA A 430 15.11 7.97 -2.58
C ALA A 430 16.38 7.95 -1.71
N ALA A 431 17.32 7.04 -1.98
CA ALA A 431 18.56 6.95 -1.23
C ALA A 431 19.71 6.34 -2.05
N LYS A 432 20.92 6.87 -1.84
CA LYS A 432 22.19 6.27 -2.25
C LYS A 432 22.99 5.94 -1.00
N LEU A 433 23.20 4.65 -0.78
CA LEU A 433 23.94 4.08 0.35
C LEU A 433 25.23 3.48 -0.19
N SER A 434 26.17 3.14 0.69
CA SER A 434 27.53 2.73 0.29
C SER A 434 27.57 1.57 -0.71
N SER A 435 26.59 0.66 -0.66
CA SER A 435 26.46 -0.48 -1.58
C SER A 435 25.08 -0.60 -2.24
N TRP A 436 24.18 0.38 -2.07
CA TRP A 436 22.80 0.28 -2.54
C TRP A 436 22.28 1.58 -3.14
N THR A 437 21.55 1.44 -4.24
CA THR A 437 20.73 2.49 -4.83
C THR A 437 19.27 2.13 -4.65
N VAL A 438 18.50 3.05 -4.09
CA VAL A 438 17.08 2.86 -3.75
C VAL A 438 16.26 3.88 -4.51
N PHE A 439 15.36 3.39 -5.35
CA PHE A 439 14.42 4.16 -6.14
C PHE A 439 13.00 3.95 -5.63
N THR A 440 12.18 4.99 -5.76
CA THR A 440 10.75 4.97 -5.44
C THR A 440 9.97 5.57 -6.60
N SER A 441 8.79 5.03 -6.86
CA SER A 441 7.79 5.65 -7.73
C SER A 441 6.38 5.29 -7.27
N ASP A 442 5.38 5.67 -8.06
CA ASP A 442 4.00 5.19 -7.95
C ASP A 442 3.87 3.66 -8.09
N ASN A 443 4.86 2.99 -8.68
CA ASN A 443 4.92 1.53 -8.84
C ASN A 443 5.54 0.81 -7.62
N GLY A 444 6.05 1.56 -6.63
CA GLY A 444 6.63 1.01 -5.39
C GLY A 444 8.12 1.34 -5.21
N VAL A 445 8.94 0.32 -4.88
CA VAL A 445 10.36 0.48 -4.51
C VAL A 445 11.26 -0.46 -5.31
N GLY A 446 12.32 0.08 -5.93
CA GLY A 446 13.34 -0.70 -6.64
C GLY A 446 14.71 -0.48 -6.03
N MET A 447 15.47 -1.57 -5.80
CA MET A 447 16.76 -1.49 -5.13
C MET A 447 17.83 -2.29 -5.87
N VAL A 448 18.93 -1.65 -6.25
CA VAL A 448 20.06 -2.35 -6.87
C VAL A 448 21.28 -2.20 -6.00
N ARG A 449 21.94 -3.33 -5.75
CA ARG A 449 23.21 -3.34 -5.05
C ARG A 449 24.33 -3.02 -6.04
N THR A 450 25.22 -2.10 -5.67
CA THR A 450 26.36 -1.69 -6.51
C THR A 450 27.57 -2.62 -6.40
N LYS A 451 27.47 -3.61 -5.52
CA LYS A 451 28.49 -4.62 -5.20
C LYS A 451 27.82 -5.99 -5.18
N SER A 452 28.55 -7.08 -5.43
CA SER A 452 28.01 -8.44 -5.15
C SER A 452 27.71 -8.62 -3.67
N ALA A 453 27.08 -9.75 -3.31
CA ALA A 453 26.74 -10.02 -1.92
C ALA A 453 28.00 -9.93 -1.04
N SER A 454 27.93 -9.15 0.03
CA SER A 454 29.01 -9.01 1.01
C SER A 454 28.41 -8.62 2.35
N ARG A 455 29.22 -8.65 3.42
CA ARG A 455 28.77 -8.29 4.77
C ARG A 455 28.29 -6.83 4.88
N GLU A 456 28.77 -5.96 4.00
CA GLU A 456 28.38 -4.56 3.96
C GLU A 456 26.91 -4.42 3.56
N GLY A 457 26.12 -3.65 4.31
CA GLY A 457 24.75 -3.29 3.91
C GLY A 457 23.81 -4.49 3.70
N MET A 458 24.10 -5.67 4.29
CA MET A 458 23.28 -6.87 4.08
C MET A 458 21.86 -6.76 4.64
N ARG A 459 21.62 -5.90 5.64
CA ARG A 459 20.29 -5.67 6.22
C ARG A 459 19.23 -5.26 5.19
N TYR A 460 19.64 -4.58 4.11
CA TYR A 460 18.70 -4.01 3.14
C TYR A 460 17.95 -5.07 2.32
N TRP A 461 18.55 -6.22 2.00
CA TRP A 461 17.82 -7.27 1.31
C TRP A 461 16.78 -7.97 2.20
N SER A 462 17.00 -8.03 3.53
CA SER A 462 15.96 -8.53 4.46
C SER A 462 14.78 -7.57 4.57
N MET A 463 15.06 -6.25 4.54
CA MET A 463 14.06 -5.20 4.71
C MET A 463 13.22 -4.98 3.46
N ALA A 464 13.75 -5.27 2.27
CA ALA A 464 13.04 -5.12 1.01
C ALA A 464 11.77 -5.99 0.95
N GLY A 465 11.90 -7.31 1.17
CA GLY A 465 10.74 -8.21 1.13
C GLY A 465 9.79 -8.12 2.34
N SER A 466 10.18 -7.39 3.38
CA SER A 466 9.39 -7.25 4.62
C SER A 466 8.97 -5.81 4.87
N ARG A 467 9.86 -4.99 5.43
CA ARG A 467 9.57 -3.64 5.93
C ARG A 467 9.23 -2.62 4.88
N PHE A 468 9.82 -2.71 3.70
CA PHE A 468 9.46 -1.82 2.61
C PHE A 468 8.11 -2.20 1.99
N VAL A 469 7.74 -3.49 2.03
CA VAL A 469 6.37 -3.92 1.71
C VAL A 469 5.37 -3.33 2.70
N ASP A 470 5.68 -3.33 4.01
CA ASP A 470 4.83 -2.70 5.04
C ASP A 470 4.62 -1.20 4.76
N LEU A 471 5.69 -0.46 4.41
CA LEU A 471 5.60 0.96 4.05
C LEU A 471 4.81 1.21 2.76
N VAL A 472 4.96 0.35 1.76
CA VAL A 472 4.18 0.45 0.51
C VAL A 472 2.70 0.21 0.78
N MET A 473 2.32 -0.82 1.52
CA MET A 473 0.93 -1.08 1.90
C MET A 473 0.33 0.07 2.71
N LEU A 474 1.10 0.64 3.65
CA LEU A 474 0.71 1.83 4.40
C LEU A 474 0.39 3.01 3.47
N GLN A 475 1.26 3.28 2.48
CA GLN A 475 1.03 4.34 1.50
C GLN A 475 -0.18 4.04 0.59
N MET A 476 -0.36 2.80 0.16
CA MET A 476 -1.52 2.40 -0.67
C MET A 476 -2.84 2.62 0.09
N ARG A 477 -2.87 2.29 1.39
CA ARG A 477 -4.04 2.55 2.25
C ARG A 477 -4.27 4.05 2.45
N ALA A 478 -3.21 4.83 2.63
CA ALA A 478 -3.31 6.29 2.74
C ALA A 478 -3.92 6.91 1.47
N GLN A 479 -3.49 6.48 0.28
CA GLN A 479 -4.06 6.90 -1.00
C GLN A 479 -5.54 6.53 -1.15
N ALA A 480 -5.92 5.33 -0.72
CA ALA A 480 -7.32 4.92 -0.74
C ALA A 480 -8.19 5.76 0.19
N GLY A 481 -7.66 6.15 1.35
CA GLY A 481 -8.30 7.13 2.25
C GLY A 481 -8.47 8.50 1.59
N GLU A 482 -7.45 8.99 0.88
CA GLU A 482 -7.53 10.24 0.11
C GLU A 482 -8.61 10.18 -0.99
N ALA A 483 -8.63 9.09 -1.76
CA ALA A 483 -9.63 8.85 -2.79
C ALA A 483 -11.05 8.81 -2.20
N HIS A 484 -11.21 8.18 -1.03
CA HIS A 484 -12.46 8.18 -0.28
C HIS A 484 -12.90 9.61 0.06
N LEU A 485 -12.03 10.39 0.67
CA LEU A 485 -12.33 11.78 1.05
C LEU A 485 -12.77 12.62 -0.16
N ARG A 486 -12.08 12.50 -1.30
CA ARG A 486 -12.43 13.24 -2.52
C ARG A 486 -13.75 12.80 -3.14
N LYS A 487 -13.99 11.49 -3.25
CA LYS A 487 -15.24 10.96 -3.81
C LYS A 487 -16.42 11.32 -2.90
N SER A 488 -16.27 11.14 -1.59
CA SER A 488 -17.26 11.54 -0.58
C SER A 488 -17.56 13.04 -0.65
N LEU A 489 -16.54 13.89 -0.79
CA LEU A 489 -16.74 15.33 -0.98
C LEU A 489 -17.51 15.63 -2.27
N LYS A 490 -17.21 14.94 -3.38
CA LYS A 490 -17.95 15.10 -4.63
C LYS A 490 -19.44 14.79 -4.44
N VAL A 491 -19.76 13.67 -3.78
CA VAL A 491 -21.14 13.26 -3.46
C VAL A 491 -21.89 14.33 -2.66
N VAL A 492 -21.25 14.92 -1.65
CA VAL A 492 -21.85 16.03 -0.88
C VAL A 492 -22.18 17.24 -1.78
N GLY A 493 -21.32 17.54 -2.75
CA GLY A 493 -21.52 18.70 -3.63
C GLY A 493 -22.59 18.51 -4.71
N GLU A 494 -22.75 17.30 -5.22
CA GLU A 494 -23.76 16.99 -6.24
C GLU A 494 -25.18 17.04 -5.65
N LYS A 495 -25.36 16.59 -4.40
CA LYS A 495 -26.64 16.68 -3.70
C LYS A 495 -27.08 18.15 -3.48
N SER A 496 -26.16 19.05 -3.18
CA SER A 496 -26.47 20.49 -3.01
C SER A 496 -26.82 21.18 -4.34
N ALA A 497 -26.28 20.74 -5.48
CA ALA A 497 -26.51 21.37 -6.79
C ALA A 497 -27.80 20.89 -7.49
N ALA A 498 -28.21 19.64 -7.28
CA ALA A 498 -29.32 19.01 -8.01
C ALA A 498 -30.72 19.50 -7.62
N LYS A 499 -30.86 20.33 -6.57
CA LYS A 499 -32.17 20.75 -6.01
C LYS A 499 -32.39 22.26 -5.96
N SER A 500 -31.71 23.04 -6.81
CA SER A 500 -31.94 24.50 -6.93
C SER A 500 -33.23 24.88 -7.68
N GLY A 501 -34.25 24.02 -7.68
CA GLY A 501 -35.57 24.29 -8.23
C GLY A 501 -36.59 24.53 -7.12
N THR A 502 -37.10 25.76 -7.02
CA THR A 502 -38.32 26.22 -6.28
C THR A 502 -38.89 25.29 -5.19
N ALA A 503 -38.04 24.80 -4.30
CA ALA A 503 -38.41 23.99 -3.16
C ALA A 503 -38.77 24.90 -1.98
N GLU A 504 -39.76 24.48 -1.17
CA GLU A 504 -40.13 25.18 0.07
C GLU A 504 -38.88 25.48 0.91
N LYS A 505 -38.74 26.74 1.38
CA LYS A 505 -37.56 27.22 2.13
C LYS A 505 -37.18 26.31 3.30
N ASP A 506 -38.16 25.67 3.93
CA ASP A 506 -37.98 24.74 5.05
C ASP A 506 -37.35 23.40 4.64
N MET A 507 -37.58 22.95 3.41
CA MET A 507 -36.92 21.75 2.85
C MET A 507 -35.47 22.08 2.51
N HIS A 508 -35.23 23.24 1.90
CA HIS A 508 -33.88 23.69 1.57
C HIS A 508 -33.01 23.92 2.82
N HIS A 509 -33.59 24.46 3.89
CA HIS A 509 -32.90 24.64 5.17
C HIS A 509 -32.56 23.30 5.85
N ARG A 510 -33.44 22.29 5.75
CA ARG A 510 -33.15 20.92 6.23
C ARG A 510 -32.03 20.26 5.44
N GLU A 511 -32.01 20.45 4.13
CA GLU A 511 -30.96 19.91 3.25
C GLU A 511 -29.58 20.53 3.55
N LEU A 512 -29.51 21.86 3.75
CA LEU A 512 -28.26 22.52 4.11
C LEU A 512 -27.73 22.07 5.48
N ARG A 513 -28.61 21.80 6.45
CA ARG A 513 -28.19 21.19 7.73
C ARG A 513 -27.63 19.79 7.53
N ALA A 514 -28.30 18.95 6.75
CA ALA A 514 -27.82 17.59 6.46
C ALA A 514 -26.47 17.60 5.73
N ASP A 515 -26.23 18.57 4.84
CA ASP A 515 -24.94 18.73 4.16
C ASP A 515 -23.83 19.23 5.09
N LEU A 516 -24.14 20.09 6.06
CA LEU A 516 -23.20 20.47 7.13
C LEU A 516 -22.82 19.26 8.00
N GLU A 517 -23.80 18.45 8.40
CA GLU A 517 -23.56 17.22 9.18
C GLU A 517 -22.71 16.22 8.39
N ARG A 518 -22.94 16.07 7.08
CA ARG A 518 -22.10 15.23 6.19
C ARG A 518 -20.67 15.76 6.13
N LEU A 519 -20.48 17.08 6.02
CA LEU A 519 -19.14 17.67 6.01
C LEU A 519 -18.41 17.51 7.34
N GLU A 520 -19.11 17.62 8.47
CA GLU A 520 -18.53 17.39 9.79
C GLU A 520 -18.06 15.95 9.94
N LYS A 521 -18.87 14.97 9.52
CA LYS A 521 -18.46 13.55 9.50
C LYS A 521 -17.26 13.33 8.58
N LEU A 522 -17.22 13.96 7.41
CA LEU A 522 -16.08 13.87 6.51
C LEU A 522 -14.79 14.50 7.10
N GLN A 523 -14.91 15.53 7.93
CA GLN A 523 -13.78 16.10 8.67
C GLN A 523 -13.26 15.12 9.75
N LEU A 524 -14.16 14.39 10.42
CA LEU A 524 -13.77 13.32 11.34
C LEU A 524 -13.07 12.17 10.61
N ASP A 525 -13.59 11.74 9.46
CA ASP A 525 -12.94 10.73 8.61
C ASP A 525 -11.53 11.19 8.18
N HIS A 526 -11.36 12.48 7.85
CA HIS A 526 -10.04 13.05 7.53
C HIS A 526 -9.08 12.99 8.73
N ILE A 527 -9.55 13.27 9.95
CA ILE A 527 -8.74 13.15 11.17
C ILE A 527 -8.35 11.70 11.41
N GLU A 528 -9.26 10.75 11.23
CA GLU A 528 -8.96 9.33 11.38
C GLU A 528 -7.89 8.85 10.39
N ILE A 529 -8.03 9.18 9.11
CA ILE A 529 -7.03 8.85 8.08
C ILE A 529 -5.68 9.49 8.42
N ARG A 530 -5.69 10.76 8.86
CA ARG A 530 -4.49 11.48 9.25
C ARG A 530 -3.76 10.79 10.39
N ASP A 531 -4.48 10.41 11.43
CA ASP A 531 -3.88 9.90 12.67
C ASP A 531 -3.45 8.42 12.52
N LYS A 532 -4.14 7.64 11.67
CA LYS A 532 -3.85 6.21 11.46
C LYS A 532 -2.95 5.90 10.28
N LEU A 533 -2.98 6.69 9.19
CA LEU A 533 -2.31 6.31 7.93
C LEU A 533 -1.27 7.31 7.47
N TRP A 534 -1.29 8.55 7.97
CA TRP A 534 -0.38 9.59 7.49
C TRP A 534 0.81 9.81 8.42
N PHE A 535 1.97 9.38 7.96
CA PHE A 535 3.24 9.54 8.67
C PHE A 535 4.22 10.32 7.80
N ARG A 536 4.90 11.30 8.39
CA ARG A 536 5.92 12.12 7.70
C ARG A 536 7.32 11.51 7.75
N SER A 537 7.54 10.59 8.69
CA SER A 537 8.82 9.94 8.90
C SER A 537 8.66 8.67 9.73
N VAL A 538 9.67 7.80 9.64
CA VAL A 538 9.83 6.65 10.51
C VAL A 538 10.84 7.03 11.61
N PRO A 539 10.41 7.12 12.89
CA PRO A 539 11.26 7.59 13.97
C PRO A 539 12.59 6.82 14.09
N GLY A 540 13.70 7.55 14.09
CA GLY A 540 15.05 6.96 14.23
C GLY A 540 15.53 6.12 13.03
N ARG A 541 14.80 6.12 11.91
CA ARG A 541 15.14 5.36 10.69
C ARG A 541 15.15 6.26 9.45
N ASP A 542 16.32 6.80 9.13
CA ASP A 542 16.48 7.76 8.04
C ASP A 542 16.14 7.19 6.66
N ILE A 543 16.50 5.94 6.41
CA ILE A 543 16.32 5.31 5.09
C ILE A 543 14.85 5.02 4.84
N ASP A 544 14.17 4.44 5.83
CA ASP A 544 12.74 4.19 5.82
C ASP A 544 11.95 5.49 5.62
N THR A 545 12.39 6.57 6.29
CA THR A 545 11.84 7.91 6.10
C THR A 545 12.00 8.40 4.67
N ARG A 546 13.17 8.18 4.05
CA ARG A 546 13.39 8.55 2.64
C ARG A 546 12.55 7.73 1.68
N VAL A 547 12.39 6.43 1.92
CA VAL A 547 11.52 5.55 1.13
C VAL A 547 10.06 6.01 1.24
N LEU A 548 9.56 6.22 2.46
CA LEU A 548 8.20 6.70 2.70
C LEU A 548 7.93 8.04 2.02
N LYS A 549 8.85 9.00 2.15
CA LYS A 549 8.74 10.30 1.47
C LYS A 549 8.79 10.17 -0.04
N GLY A 550 9.69 9.35 -0.57
CA GLY A 550 9.79 9.10 -2.01
C GLY A 550 8.49 8.52 -2.59
N LEU A 551 7.83 7.61 -1.86
CA LEU A 551 6.51 7.08 -2.23
C LEU A 551 5.41 8.15 -2.18
N GLN A 552 5.42 9.01 -1.15
CA GLN A 552 4.47 10.11 -1.00
C GLN A 552 4.63 11.18 -2.10
N GLU A 553 5.88 11.56 -2.41
CA GLU A 553 6.22 12.52 -3.45
C GLU A 553 5.85 11.98 -4.84
N ALA A 554 6.19 10.72 -5.14
CA ALA A 554 5.87 10.09 -6.43
C ALA A 554 4.37 10.03 -6.71
N THR A 555 3.55 10.04 -5.66
CA THR A 555 2.09 9.92 -5.74
C THR A 555 1.38 11.25 -5.49
N ASN A 556 2.15 12.34 -5.37
CA ASN A 556 1.67 13.71 -5.05
C ASN A 556 0.75 13.74 -3.82
N PHE A 557 0.96 12.83 -2.87
CA PHE A 557 0.04 12.60 -1.77
C PHE A 557 -0.20 13.85 -0.91
N ASP A 558 0.88 14.56 -0.56
CA ASP A 558 0.78 15.78 0.25
C ASP A 558 0.00 16.89 -0.48
N GLN A 559 0.21 17.04 -1.79
CA GLN A 559 -0.52 18.02 -2.59
C GLN A 559 -2.01 17.71 -2.67
N LEU A 560 -2.37 16.44 -2.91
CA LEU A 560 -3.77 16.00 -2.97
C LEU A 560 -4.51 16.30 -1.67
N ARG A 561 -3.81 16.12 -0.55
CA ARG A 561 -4.34 16.39 0.79
C ARG A 561 -4.53 17.88 1.07
N ASP A 562 -3.55 18.70 0.72
CA ASP A 562 -3.65 20.17 0.85
C ASP A 562 -4.79 20.73 -0.02
N ASP A 563 -4.97 20.16 -1.22
CA ASP A 563 -6.10 20.47 -2.11
C ASP A 563 -7.44 20.07 -1.48
N PHE A 564 -7.52 18.93 -0.79
CA PHE A 564 -8.70 18.51 -0.06
C PHE A 564 -9.04 19.47 1.09
N ASP A 565 -8.06 19.81 1.94
CA ASP A 565 -8.23 20.74 3.06
C ASP A 565 -8.74 22.11 2.59
N SER A 566 -8.20 22.60 1.46
CA SER A 566 -8.65 23.84 0.82
C SER A 566 -10.10 23.75 0.31
N LYS A 567 -10.46 22.64 -0.36
CA LYS A 567 -11.82 22.42 -0.89
C LYS A 567 -12.87 22.26 0.20
N VAL A 568 -12.56 21.58 1.30
CA VAL A 568 -13.46 21.45 2.45
C VAL A 568 -13.73 22.82 3.06
N LYS A 569 -12.69 23.62 3.34
CA LYS A 569 -12.86 24.98 3.87
C LYS A 569 -13.69 25.86 2.94
N SER A 570 -13.44 25.81 1.64
CA SER A 570 -14.21 26.55 0.64
C SER A 570 -15.70 26.18 0.68
N ARG A 571 -16.02 24.89 0.70
CA ARG A 571 -17.41 24.40 0.73
C ARG A 571 -18.13 24.72 2.04
N GLN A 572 -17.44 24.57 3.17
CA GLN A 572 -17.97 24.95 4.47
C GLN A 572 -18.36 26.44 4.50
N ASN A 573 -17.52 27.32 3.95
CA ASN A 573 -17.81 28.75 3.84
C ASN A 573 -19.02 29.03 2.94
N VAL A 574 -19.13 28.36 1.79
CA VAL A 574 -20.27 28.51 0.87
C VAL A 574 -21.57 28.08 1.55
N ILE A 575 -21.60 26.89 2.15
CA ILE A 575 -22.81 26.34 2.80
C ILE A 575 -23.21 27.21 4.00
N ARG A 576 -22.24 27.63 4.82
CA ARG A 576 -22.50 28.53 5.94
C ARG A 576 -23.07 29.87 5.47
N THR A 577 -22.55 30.44 4.39
CA THR A 577 -23.05 31.70 3.83
C THR A 577 -24.48 31.55 3.32
N GLN A 578 -24.79 30.46 2.63
CA GLN A 578 -26.15 30.14 2.18
C GLN A 578 -27.10 29.93 3.37
N PHE A 579 -26.64 29.23 4.40
CA PHE A 579 -27.40 28.99 5.62
C PHE A 579 -27.69 30.29 6.37
N GLU A 580 -26.70 31.17 6.53
CA GLU A 580 -26.87 32.49 7.18
C GLU A 580 -27.81 33.40 6.37
N GLN A 581 -27.70 33.41 5.03
CA GLN A 581 -28.62 34.16 4.17
C GLN A 581 -30.07 33.66 4.28
N LEU A 582 -30.28 32.34 4.30
CA LEU A 582 -31.61 31.74 4.46
C LEU A 582 -32.16 31.94 5.87
N SER A 583 -31.33 31.77 6.90
CA SER A 583 -31.71 32.00 8.29
C SER A 583 -32.08 33.46 8.53
N GLY A 584 -31.31 34.41 7.97
CA GLY A 584 -31.63 35.83 7.99
C GLY A 584 -32.93 36.14 7.26
N ALA A 585 -33.16 35.53 6.09
CA ALA A 585 -34.41 35.70 5.34
C ALA A 585 -35.64 35.12 6.08
N ILE A 586 -35.48 34.01 6.80
CA ILE A 586 -36.53 33.40 7.63
C ILE A 586 -36.80 34.27 8.86
N ALA A 587 -35.76 34.71 9.57
CA ALA A 587 -35.88 35.59 10.73
C ALA A 587 -36.50 36.95 10.37
N ASP A 588 -36.20 37.50 9.19
CA ASP A 588 -36.82 38.71 8.67
C ASP A 588 -38.29 38.50 8.28
N GLU A 589 -38.68 37.31 7.84
CA GLU A 589 -40.09 36.97 7.58
C GLU A 589 -40.87 36.73 8.87
N GLU A 590 -40.26 36.07 9.85
CA GLU A 590 -40.84 35.86 11.18
C GLU A 590 -40.96 37.17 11.96
N SER A 591 -39.96 38.05 11.91
CA SER A 591 -40.03 39.38 12.54
C SER A 591 -41.16 40.22 11.93
N LYS A 592 -41.30 40.22 10.60
CA LYS A 592 -42.42 40.89 9.91
C LYS A 592 -43.78 40.29 10.27
N ARG A 593 -43.87 38.97 10.45
CA ARG A 593 -45.11 38.31 10.92
C ARG A 593 -45.40 38.64 12.39
N ALA A 594 -44.39 38.65 13.25
CA ALA A 594 -44.50 39.01 14.65
C ALA A 594 -44.87 40.49 14.83
N GLU A 595 -44.30 41.40 14.03
CA GLU A 595 -44.70 42.80 13.96
C GLU A 595 -46.16 42.95 13.50
N ALA A 596 -46.57 42.23 12.45
CA ALA A 596 -47.95 42.23 12.00
C ALA A 596 -48.92 41.70 13.07
N MET A 597 -48.51 40.65 13.80
CA MET A 597 -49.32 40.05 14.87
C MET A 597 -49.37 40.93 16.12
N ASN A 598 -48.27 41.59 16.49
CA ASN A 598 -48.21 42.58 17.57
C ASN A 598 -49.04 43.82 17.23
N LEU A 599 -49.08 44.25 15.97
CA LEU A 599 -49.94 45.34 15.52
C LEU A 599 -51.42 44.95 15.70
N VAL A 600 -51.81 43.73 15.33
CA VAL A 600 -53.17 43.22 15.55
C VAL A 600 -53.50 43.11 17.05
N LEU A 601 -52.61 42.57 17.87
CA LEU A 601 -52.77 42.50 19.33
C LEU A 601 -52.87 43.88 19.99
N GLY A 602 -52.10 44.86 19.53
CA GLY A 602 -52.19 46.25 19.99
C GLY A 602 -53.56 46.90 19.70
N PHE A 603 -54.15 46.59 18.55
CA PHE A 603 -55.51 47.05 18.23
C PHE A 603 -56.59 46.33 19.06
N VAL A 604 -56.44 45.04 19.34
CA VAL A 604 -57.35 44.31 20.23
C VAL A 604 -57.28 44.86 21.66
N ALA A 605 -56.09 45.20 22.16
CA ALA A 605 -55.92 45.84 23.46
C ALA A 605 -56.56 47.24 23.51
N ALA A 606 -56.44 48.04 22.44
CA ALA A 606 -57.10 49.35 22.34
C ALA A 606 -58.64 49.23 22.28
N ALA A 607 -59.17 48.18 21.64
CA ALA A 607 -60.61 47.90 21.62
C ALA A 607 -61.15 47.45 22.98
N ILE A 608 -60.35 46.73 23.77
CA ILE A 608 -60.71 46.31 25.13
C ILE A 608 -60.65 47.50 26.11
N GLY A 609 -59.74 48.46 25.91
CA GLY A 609 -59.67 49.72 26.69
C GLY A 609 -60.67 50.80 26.27
N ALA A 610 -61.50 50.56 25.25
CA ALA A 610 -62.50 51.48 24.74
C ALA A 610 -63.50 52.03 25.78
N PRO A 611 -63.95 51.27 26.80
CA PRO A 611 -64.85 51.78 27.84
C PRO A 611 -64.20 52.90 28.67
N ASP A 612 -62.93 52.75 29.05
CA ASP A 612 -62.20 53.72 29.88
C ASP A 612 -61.91 55.02 29.10
N TRP A 613 -61.71 54.91 27.78
CA TRP A 613 -61.47 56.06 26.90
C TRP A 613 -62.76 56.83 26.59
N ALA A 614 -63.90 56.13 26.49
CA ALA A 614 -65.22 56.75 26.35
C ALA A 614 -65.61 57.53 27.62
N ASP A 615 -65.29 56.99 28.80
CA ASP A 615 -65.48 57.69 30.08
C ASP A 615 -64.54 58.91 30.21
N ALA A 616 -63.27 58.80 29.82
CA ALA A 616 -62.32 59.92 29.82
C ALA A 616 -62.68 61.05 28.84
N ALA A 617 -63.35 60.73 27.72
CA ALA A 617 -63.86 61.70 26.75
C ALA A 617 -65.20 62.33 27.16
N GLY A 618 -65.76 61.96 28.32
CA GLY A 618 -67.00 62.49 28.88
C GLY A 618 -68.27 61.93 28.24
N TRP A 619 -68.18 60.80 27.54
CA TRP A 619 -69.31 60.20 26.81
C TRP A 619 -70.04 59.19 27.70
N THR A 620 -70.87 59.67 28.63
CA THR A 620 -71.55 58.79 29.60
C THR A 620 -72.93 58.36 29.08
N GLY A 621 -73.02 57.09 28.67
CA GLY A 621 -74.27 56.43 28.26
C GLY A 621 -74.05 55.29 27.25
N PRO A 622 -74.99 54.33 27.11
CA PRO A 622 -74.83 53.15 26.26
C PRO A 622 -74.59 53.49 24.77
N TRP A 623 -75.05 54.66 24.32
CA TRP A 623 -74.83 55.17 22.97
C TRP A 623 -73.43 55.75 22.73
N GLY A 624 -72.76 56.27 23.77
CA GLY A 624 -71.37 56.75 23.69
C GLY A 624 -70.38 55.60 23.53
N ASN A 625 -70.59 54.53 24.29
CA ASN A 625 -69.80 53.29 24.18
C ASN A 625 -70.00 52.60 22.83
N LEU A 626 -71.23 52.59 22.30
CA LEU A 626 -71.52 52.10 20.95
C LEU A 626 -70.88 52.97 19.85
N GLY A 627 -70.85 54.29 20.02
CA GLY A 627 -70.20 55.22 19.10
C GLY A 627 -68.69 55.02 19.04
N MET A 628 -68.02 54.91 20.19
CA MET A 628 -66.59 54.63 20.25
C MET A 628 -66.25 53.22 19.74
N ALA A 629 -67.05 52.21 20.06
CA ALA A 629 -66.89 50.87 19.52
C ALA A 629 -67.04 50.85 17.99
N ALA A 630 -67.99 51.60 17.42
CA ALA A 630 -68.17 51.72 15.98
C ALA A 630 -66.99 52.45 15.30
N ILE A 631 -66.43 53.50 15.92
CA ILE A 631 -65.25 54.22 15.39
C ILE A 631 -64.02 53.30 15.40
N ILE A 632 -63.80 52.57 16.49
CA ILE A 632 -62.71 51.58 16.59
C ILE A 632 -62.92 50.46 15.57
N PHE A 633 -64.16 49.99 15.38
CA PHE A 633 -64.48 48.95 14.41
C PHE A 633 -64.25 49.43 12.97
N VAL A 634 -64.63 50.66 12.63
CA VAL A 634 -64.39 51.28 11.31
C VAL A 634 -62.89 51.52 11.07
N LEU A 635 -62.15 52.00 12.07
CA LEU A 635 -60.69 52.12 12.00
C LEU A 635 -60.02 50.75 11.81
N MET A 636 -60.49 49.72 12.53
CA MET A 636 -59.99 48.36 12.38
C MET A 636 -60.28 47.82 10.98
N PHE A 637 -61.48 48.06 10.43
CA PHE A 637 -61.84 47.64 9.09
C PHE A 637 -61.05 48.39 8.00
N ALA A 638 -60.82 49.69 8.18
CA ALA A 638 -60.00 50.50 7.28
C ALA A 638 -58.53 50.05 7.28
N VAL A 639 -57.97 49.73 8.46
CA VAL A 639 -56.61 49.20 8.58
C VAL A 639 -56.51 47.80 7.98
N VAL A 640 -57.44 46.90 8.27
CA VAL A 640 -57.49 45.56 7.66
C VAL A 640 -57.62 45.67 6.13
N TRP A 641 -58.43 46.60 5.63
CA TRP A 641 -58.57 46.84 4.19
C TRP A 641 -57.28 47.39 3.57
N VAL A 642 -56.58 48.33 4.22
CA VAL A 642 -55.28 48.85 3.76
C VAL A 642 -54.20 47.77 3.78
N VAL A 643 -54.14 46.95 4.84
CA VAL A 643 -53.21 45.82 4.96
C VAL A 643 -53.50 44.78 3.88
N GLN A 644 -54.77 44.39 3.67
CA GLN A 644 -55.15 43.48 2.60
C GLN A 644 -54.82 44.03 1.22
N ARG A 645 -54.97 45.35 0.99
CA ARG A 645 -54.63 45.99 -0.29
C ARG A 645 -53.12 46.06 -0.51
N LEU A 646 -52.32 46.28 0.52
CA LEU A 646 -50.85 46.20 0.47
C LEU A 646 -50.36 44.76 0.18
N PHE A 647 -51.00 43.75 0.77
CA PHE A 647 -50.69 42.34 0.48
C PHE A 647 -51.18 41.89 -0.91
N ALA A 648 -52.32 42.38 -1.38
CA ALA A 648 -52.86 42.08 -2.72
C ALA A 648 -52.03 42.74 -3.84
N TRP A 649 -51.56 43.97 -3.62
CA TRP A 649 -50.71 44.66 -4.59
C TRP A 649 -49.33 44.00 -4.77
N LYS A 650 -48.80 43.37 -3.71
CA LYS A 650 -47.53 42.63 -3.77
C LYS A 650 -47.62 41.25 -4.44
N ARG A 651 -48.79 40.59 -4.44
CA ARG A 651 -48.98 39.34 -5.21
C ARG A 651 -49.12 39.57 -6.71
N GLY A 652 -49.60 40.74 -7.14
CA GLY A 652 -49.75 41.09 -8.56
C GLY A 652 -48.46 41.52 -9.27
N GLY A 653 -47.35 41.72 -8.54
CA GLY A 653 -46.06 42.18 -9.10
C GLY A 653 -45.10 41.08 -9.56
N SER A 654 -45.50 39.80 -9.53
CA SER A 654 -44.67 38.66 -9.96
C SER A 654 -45.08 38.04 -11.30
N ALA A 655 -45.81 38.81 -12.13
CA ALA A 655 -46.07 38.47 -13.52
C ALA A 655 -45.85 39.71 -14.41
N ARG A 656 -44.58 40.09 -14.56
CA ARG A 656 -44.03 40.71 -15.76
C ARG A 656 -42.52 40.56 -15.81
#